data_AF-A0A165JC44-F1
#
_entry.id   AF-A0A165JC44-F1
#
_cell.length_a   1.000
_cell.length_b   1.000
_cell.length_c   1.000
_cell.angle_alpha   90.00
_cell.angle_beta   90.00
_cell.angle_gamma   90.00
#
_symmetry.space_group_name_H-M   'P 1'
#
loop_
_entity.id
_entity.type
_entity.pdbx_description
1 polymer ?
#
loop_
_entity_poly.entity_id
_entity_poly.type
_entity_poly.pdbx_seq_one_letter_code
_entity_poly.pdbx_strand_id
1 'polypeptide(L)'
;MDTTTQLSLAGLLFLTLALSLTFDHPFSFDRPVHSSAIQLAVCSAAIFGISKCRPRFFAAASDEQHYDAIPLEDRRPSYASREISPDSIDGGPHNEHGKRRIRLLFLTAVLAICLRVESLRRTVRDFQCSKPGMEALVPILLSFIPHWKPPRPQTRRRTPLNGRAGNFLLTVINLCASSRLGTILAALLVSVGSYIGASISAGPRSTYICSIESGNRNFIPFLQILSCILDCYILWAFHILIRSRGRESYGSSTRAPLITSSAFLISSILLFVSGAICYIIKPPLRDWIISPPQEPVWKSLYNLLLTALLAVFSVQLLPYLGPLGIAVAHTSAYAYGKGMETALINIHPFPPVSTRKVVFSVFLLFLGVALFFYRLSREHGAEISSVTRKFKIIKVPRPSWLYYVLLGSCFIGILLDCFKRTHINYHPVDLLMYTANRRYDHWRNQSRTSRTFPEAIDTYFNRYGRHPPPKFDHWYRFAAERSSLIYDDFDNIDRDLSPFWAVSPAEIRSRTWEMISNPWNEISGISIRNGHAELPPNVLPTHRWMLEGVATMINKFAEFLPDMDLAFNLNDECRVAVPYTEIETMRHQASLVGTTGRQRAPEWSPNRVKQWEPVTPNPLGRTRFHDRSFTNTFTDYSAITCPAGSPALSHHVDNTRDLCVWCAAPHSLGLFLDNWLLAADVCHQPDMAHLQGIYLSPAAFKTTHELMPVFSQSKLSGYNDILYPSAWNYMDKVKYDPTPEHPDVAFFEKSNTLFWRGATSEGVSTGTNYALPHDFDVNPELESPHVNPERIIPSGAGTWQGMTRQRLVHLANNLTDSEPQLVLLPSSTQRGKYIYESVSPSDLRRLLNLDVAVVDKISRCGGVDCAVEKAEFGLVGPSDFQHHWSHRYLFDLDGAGFSGRFLPFLQSHSLPFKTAMFREWYDDRIFAWRHFVPIDPRLHGVFSTLAYFAGFEGQIGKGSARRDVSWFPHAKEGELIAEQGRDWAGQVLRKEDMEIYFFRLLLEWGRLTDDRRDELGFVL
;
A
#
# COMPACT_ATOMS: atom_id res chain seq x y z
N MET A 1 -24.48 38.93 2.35
CA MET A 1 -24.73 37.48 2.44
C MET A 1 -25.63 37.28 3.63
N ASP A 2 -26.75 36.60 3.43
CA ASP A 2 -27.65 36.24 4.52
C ASP A 2 -27.01 35.15 5.39
N THR A 3 -27.44 35.03 6.65
CA THR A 3 -26.92 34.08 7.65
C THR A 3 -26.88 32.63 7.13
N THR A 4 -27.85 32.25 6.32
CA THR A 4 -27.96 30.95 5.66
C THR A 4 -26.83 30.66 4.66
N THR A 5 -26.37 31.67 3.91
CA THR A 5 -25.27 31.52 2.95
C THR A 5 -23.92 31.40 3.66
N GLN A 6 -23.76 32.10 4.80
CA GLN A 6 -22.56 32.00 5.64
C GLN A 6 -22.46 30.62 6.30
N LEU A 7 -23.57 30.10 6.84
CA LEU A 7 -23.65 28.74 7.39
C LEU A 7 -23.35 27.68 6.32
N SER A 8 -23.87 27.86 5.10
CA SER A 8 -23.61 26.94 3.98
C SER A 8 -22.13 26.94 3.56
N LEU A 9 -21.47 28.09 3.54
CA LEU A 9 -20.04 28.20 3.25
C LEU A 9 -19.19 27.59 4.36
N ALA A 10 -19.54 27.84 5.63
CA ALA A 10 -18.87 27.21 6.76
C ALA A 10 -19.03 25.68 6.73
N GLY A 11 -20.23 25.19 6.42
CA GLY A 11 -20.51 23.77 6.19
C GLY A 11 -19.66 23.18 5.07
N LEU A 12 -19.59 23.82 3.91
CA LEU A 12 -18.75 23.39 2.79
C LEU A 12 -17.28 23.24 3.20
N LEU A 13 -16.71 24.26 3.84
CA LEU A 13 -15.31 24.27 4.27
C LEU A 13 -15.02 23.20 5.33
N PHE A 14 -15.89 23.08 6.33
CA PHE A 14 -15.76 22.08 7.39
C PHE A 14 -15.85 20.66 6.85
N LEU A 15 -16.83 20.37 5.98
CA LEU A 15 -16.99 19.05 5.37
C LEU A 15 -15.81 18.71 4.44
N THR A 16 -15.29 19.69 3.69
CA THR A 16 -14.09 19.49 2.85
C THR A 16 -12.85 19.21 3.70
N LEU A 17 -12.70 19.90 4.83
CA LEU A 17 -11.62 19.67 5.78
C LEU A 17 -11.75 18.28 6.43
N ALA A 18 -12.94 17.92 6.90
CA ALA A 18 -13.23 16.60 7.45
C ALA A 18 -12.89 15.51 6.41
N LEU A 19 -13.36 15.65 5.17
CA LEU A 19 -12.99 14.75 4.07
C LEU A 19 -11.47 14.66 3.93
N SER A 20 -10.74 15.78 3.87
CA SER A 20 -9.29 15.73 3.69
C SER A 20 -8.54 14.97 4.79
N LEU A 21 -9.10 14.90 6.00
CA LEU A 21 -8.53 14.23 7.18
C LEU A 21 -9.03 12.78 7.35
N THR A 22 -10.17 12.41 6.76
CA THR A 22 -10.78 11.08 6.89
C THR A 22 -10.74 10.26 5.60
N PHE A 23 -10.19 10.81 4.52
CA PHE A 23 -10.04 10.15 3.23
C PHE A 23 -8.85 9.18 3.27
N ASP A 24 -8.97 8.19 4.15
CA ASP A 24 -8.23 6.95 4.06
C ASP A 24 -9.08 5.99 3.25
N HIS A 25 -8.46 5.41 2.22
CA HIS A 25 -9.08 4.93 1.00
C HIS A 25 -9.13 3.42 0.94
N PRO A 26 -10.34 2.85 0.83
CA PRO A 26 -10.44 1.45 0.45
C PRO A 26 -11.51 1.23 -0.63
N PHE A 27 -12.80 1.26 -0.27
CA PHE A 27 -13.86 0.87 -1.20
C PHE A 27 -13.97 1.72 -2.47
N SER A 28 -13.69 3.03 -2.38
CA SER A 28 -13.81 3.92 -3.53
C SER A 28 -12.73 3.70 -4.58
N PHE A 29 -11.61 3.07 -4.22
CA PHE A 29 -10.47 2.84 -5.10
C PHE A 29 -10.44 1.40 -5.62
N ASP A 30 -10.83 0.43 -4.79
CA ASP A 30 -11.09 -0.94 -5.25
C ASP A 30 -12.17 -1.00 -6.34
N ARG A 31 -13.25 -0.23 -6.14
CA ARG A 31 -14.46 -0.28 -6.97
C ARG A 31 -14.94 1.11 -7.37
N PRO A 32 -14.14 1.87 -8.15
CA PRO A 32 -14.42 3.27 -8.45
C PRO A 32 -15.72 3.48 -9.20
N VAL A 33 -16.15 2.50 -10.02
CA VAL A 33 -17.44 2.58 -10.72
C VAL A 33 -18.62 2.34 -9.77
N HIS A 34 -18.56 1.30 -8.93
CA HIS A 34 -19.63 0.98 -7.98
C HIS A 34 -19.80 2.09 -6.95
N SER A 35 -18.70 2.55 -6.36
CA SER A 35 -18.68 3.63 -5.39
C SER A 35 -19.23 4.92 -5.99
N SER A 36 -18.80 5.29 -7.20
CA SER A 36 -19.33 6.46 -7.91
C SER A 36 -20.83 6.34 -8.22
N ALA A 37 -21.30 5.17 -8.65
CA ALA A 37 -22.72 4.96 -8.96
C ALA A 37 -23.61 5.13 -7.71
N ILE A 38 -23.19 4.55 -6.58
CA ILE A 38 -23.88 4.69 -5.28
C ILE A 38 -23.81 6.15 -4.79
N GLN A 39 -22.65 6.78 -4.88
CA GLN A 39 -22.45 8.16 -4.45
C GLN A 39 -23.34 9.14 -5.25
N LEU A 40 -23.44 8.96 -6.57
CA LEU A 40 -24.33 9.75 -7.41
C LEU A 40 -25.81 9.54 -7.04
N ALA A 41 -26.23 8.30 -6.74
CA ALA A 41 -27.60 8.00 -6.31
C ALA A 41 -27.93 8.68 -4.96
N VAL A 42 -27.05 8.57 -3.97
CA VAL A 42 -27.27 9.19 -2.65
C VAL A 42 -27.21 10.71 -2.72
N CYS A 43 -26.27 11.28 -3.46
CA CYS A 43 -26.24 12.73 -3.70
C CYS A 43 -27.53 13.20 -4.38
N SER A 44 -28.04 12.45 -5.35
CA SER A 44 -29.32 12.75 -6.00
C SER A 44 -30.48 12.76 -4.99
N ALA A 45 -30.59 11.73 -4.15
CA ALA A 45 -31.63 11.62 -3.14
C ALA A 45 -31.55 12.75 -2.10
N ALA A 46 -30.35 13.09 -1.62
CA ALA A 46 -30.13 14.17 -0.65
C ALA A 46 -30.51 15.55 -1.22
N ILE A 47 -30.06 15.86 -2.45
CA ILE A 47 -30.38 17.11 -3.15
C ILE A 47 -31.90 17.20 -3.41
N PHE A 48 -32.53 16.10 -3.81
CA PHE A 48 -33.97 16.04 -4.02
C PHE A 48 -34.76 16.23 -2.72
N GLY A 49 -34.40 15.53 -1.64
CA GLY A 49 -35.06 15.61 -0.34
C GLY A 49 -35.06 17.04 0.21
N ILE A 50 -33.90 17.71 0.18
CA ILE A 50 -33.77 19.10 0.64
C ILE A 50 -34.58 20.08 -0.22
N SER A 51 -34.72 19.80 -1.52
CA SER A 51 -35.60 20.58 -2.41
C SER A 51 -37.08 20.52 -2.01
N LYS A 52 -37.50 19.41 -1.39
CA LYS A 52 -38.87 19.17 -0.91
C LYS A 52 -39.11 19.68 0.51
N CYS A 53 -38.10 19.74 1.36
CA CYS A 53 -38.20 20.26 2.73
C CYS A 53 -38.14 21.81 2.81
N ARG A 54 -37.59 22.48 1.79
CA ARG A 54 -37.47 23.95 1.69
C ARG A 54 -38.75 24.79 1.89
N PRO A 55 -39.98 24.33 1.58
CA PRO A 55 -41.17 25.17 1.75
C PRO A 55 -41.56 25.45 3.22
N ARG A 56 -41.06 24.69 4.21
CA ARG A 56 -41.62 24.73 5.57
C ARG A 56 -40.78 25.46 6.62
N PHE A 57 -39.49 25.71 6.41
CA PHE A 57 -38.62 26.30 7.44
C PHE A 57 -38.44 27.83 7.33
N PHE A 58 -38.89 28.48 6.24
CA PHE A 58 -38.75 29.92 6.03
C PHE A 58 -40.02 30.62 5.53
N ALA A 59 -41.19 29.96 5.61
CA ALA A 59 -42.49 30.55 5.26
C ALA A 59 -43.17 31.30 6.42
N ALA A 60 -42.41 31.73 7.43
CA ALA A 60 -42.92 32.50 8.56
C ALA A 60 -42.19 33.85 8.64
N ALA A 61 -42.40 34.72 7.65
CA ALA A 61 -42.23 36.17 7.75
C ALA A 61 -42.44 36.86 6.38
N SER A 62 -43.66 36.82 5.84
CA SER A 62 -44.15 37.86 4.92
C SER A 62 -45.64 37.61 4.64
N ASP A 63 -46.46 37.82 5.66
CA ASP A 63 -47.89 38.04 5.47
C ASP A 63 -48.20 39.43 6.04
N GLU A 64 -47.70 40.46 5.35
CA GLU A 64 -48.22 41.82 5.48
C GLU A 64 -48.57 42.31 4.07
N GLN A 65 -49.88 42.39 3.86
CA GLN A 65 -50.53 42.97 2.70
C GLN A 65 -50.00 44.38 2.44
N HIS A 66 -49.33 44.59 1.30
CA HIS A 66 -49.02 45.94 0.83
C HIS A 66 -50.22 46.46 0.03
N TYR A 67 -50.98 47.37 0.65
CA TYR A 67 -51.92 48.26 -0.03
C TYR A 67 -51.12 49.27 -0.86
N ASP A 68 -51.37 49.34 -2.17
CA ASP A 68 -50.87 50.41 -3.02
C ASP A 68 -51.69 51.69 -2.78
N ALA A 69 -51.05 52.72 -2.20
CA ALA A 69 -51.61 54.05 -2.07
C ALA A 69 -51.45 54.82 -3.39
N ILE A 70 -52.59 55.18 -4.00
CA ILE A 70 -52.68 56.04 -5.20
C ILE A 70 -52.59 57.50 -4.76
N PRO A 71 -51.67 58.32 -5.31
CA PRO A 71 -51.75 59.77 -5.17
C PRO A 71 -52.64 60.38 -6.25
N LEU A 72 -53.63 61.16 -5.80
CA LEU A 72 -54.51 62.02 -6.62
C LEU A 72 -53.86 63.41 -6.84
N GLU A 73 -54.41 64.11 -7.84
CA GLU A 73 -54.05 65.44 -8.38
C GLU A 73 -52.86 65.52 -9.36
N ASP A 74 -53.12 65.51 -10.67
CA ASP A 74 -53.36 66.77 -11.40
C ASP A 74 -54.01 66.58 -12.79
N ARG A 75 -54.86 67.54 -13.17
CA ARG A 75 -55.85 67.51 -14.25
C ARG A 75 -55.35 68.11 -15.59
N ARG A 76 -55.63 67.37 -16.69
CA ARG A 76 -56.04 67.80 -18.06
C ARG A 76 -54.98 68.45 -19.02
N PRO A 77 -55.25 68.58 -20.34
CA PRO A 77 -55.38 67.50 -21.36
C PRO A 77 -54.62 67.84 -22.68
N SER A 78 -54.64 66.95 -23.68
CA SER A 78 -54.74 67.23 -25.14
C SER A 78 -53.72 66.52 -26.06
N TYR A 79 -54.28 65.67 -26.94
CA TYR A 79 -53.92 65.42 -28.35
C TYR A 79 -52.48 65.03 -28.74
N ALA A 80 -52.31 63.79 -29.22
CA ALA A 80 -52.41 63.45 -30.65
C ALA A 80 -51.67 62.14 -31.00
N SER A 81 -52.45 61.15 -31.45
CA SER A 81 -52.17 60.20 -32.55
C SER A 81 -50.80 59.50 -32.65
N ARG A 82 -50.81 58.15 -32.51
CA ARG A 82 -50.74 57.26 -33.68
C ARG A 82 -50.91 55.77 -33.34
N GLU A 83 -51.86 55.19 -34.08
CA GLU A 83 -51.91 53.84 -34.67
C GLU A 83 -51.75 52.61 -33.78
N ILE A 84 -52.91 51.98 -33.58
CA ILE A 84 -53.09 50.56 -33.34
C ILE A 84 -52.60 49.79 -34.58
N SER A 85 -51.72 48.82 -34.37
CA SER A 85 -51.51 47.70 -35.29
C SER A 85 -51.37 46.41 -34.49
N PRO A 86 -51.81 45.29 -35.08
CA PRO A 86 -52.68 44.32 -34.42
C PRO A 86 -51.92 43.24 -33.66
N ASP A 87 -52.62 42.61 -32.72
CA ASP A 87 -52.28 41.33 -32.12
C ASP A 87 -51.85 40.32 -33.20
N SER A 88 -50.56 39.97 -33.22
CA SER A 88 -50.08 38.74 -33.82
C SER A 88 -49.91 37.70 -32.73
N ILE A 89 -50.94 36.86 -32.61
CA ILE A 89 -50.82 35.48 -32.14
C ILE A 89 -49.78 34.82 -33.06
N ASP A 90 -48.54 34.67 -32.58
CA ASP A 90 -47.53 33.86 -33.26
C ASP A 90 -46.60 33.18 -32.24
N GLY A 91 -46.91 31.93 -31.93
CA GLY A 91 -45.98 30.99 -31.30
C GLY A 91 -44.91 30.56 -32.30
N GLY A 92 -43.91 31.42 -32.53
CA GLY A 92 -42.82 31.17 -33.47
C GLY A 92 -41.60 30.39 -32.90
N PRO A 93 -40.72 29.86 -33.78
CA PRO A 93 -39.70 28.83 -33.53
C PRO A 93 -38.53 29.22 -32.60
N HIS A 94 -38.47 30.46 -32.13
CA HIS A 94 -37.39 30.93 -31.25
C HIS A 94 -37.40 30.29 -29.84
N ASN A 95 -38.55 29.83 -29.35
CA ASN A 95 -38.67 29.21 -28.03
C ASN A 95 -38.31 27.69 -28.05
N GLU A 96 -38.41 27.04 -29.21
CA GLU A 96 -38.01 25.63 -29.42
C GLU A 96 -36.48 25.46 -29.44
N HIS A 97 -35.77 26.34 -30.15
CA HIS A 97 -34.30 26.31 -30.23
C HIS A 97 -33.61 26.47 -28.86
N GLY A 98 -34.18 27.30 -27.98
CA GLY A 98 -33.71 27.45 -26.59
C GLY A 98 -33.90 26.19 -25.75
N LYS A 99 -35.07 25.56 -25.84
CA LYS A 99 -35.37 24.30 -25.13
C LYS A 99 -34.50 23.14 -25.63
N ARG A 100 -34.24 23.03 -26.94
CA ARG A 100 -33.35 22.02 -27.53
C ARG A 100 -31.91 22.16 -27.04
N ARG A 101 -31.39 23.40 -26.95
CA ARG A 101 -30.04 23.68 -26.42
C ARG A 101 -29.89 23.28 -24.95
N ILE A 102 -30.89 23.56 -24.12
CA ILE A 102 -30.89 23.18 -22.69
C ILE A 102 -30.94 21.65 -22.51
N ARG A 103 -31.77 20.95 -23.31
CA ARG A 103 -31.82 19.47 -23.31
C ARG A 103 -30.48 18.86 -23.74
N LEU A 104 -29.86 19.39 -24.78
CA LEU A 104 -28.55 18.93 -25.25
C LEU A 104 -27.45 19.17 -24.20
N LEU A 105 -27.48 20.33 -23.54
CA LEU A 105 -26.54 20.64 -22.45
C LEU A 105 -26.71 19.69 -21.27
N PHE A 106 -27.95 19.33 -20.92
CA PHE A 106 -28.22 18.33 -19.90
C PHE A 106 -27.68 16.94 -20.27
N LEU A 107 -27.95 16.45 -21.49
CA LEU A 107 -27.48 15.14 -21.94
C LEU A 107 -25.95 15.06 -22.00
N THR A 108 -25.29 16.11 -22.48
CA THR A 108 -23.81 16.17 -22.52
C THR A 108 -23.19 16.29 -21.13
N ALA A 109 -23.87 16.93 -20.17
CA ALA A 109 -23.43 16.95 -18.77
C ALA A 109 -23.51 15.55 -18.13
N VAL A 110 -24.56 14.78 -18.39
CA VAL A 110 -24.68 13.37 -17.96
C VAL A 110 -23.55 12.52 -18.57
N LEU A 111 -23.29 12.66 -19.87
CA LEU A 111 -22.18 11.95 -20.53
C LEU A 111 -20.82 12.32 -19.92
N ALA A 112 -20.60 13.61 -19.62
CA ALA A 112 -19.36 14.08 -18.99
C ALA A 112 -19.15 13.47 -17.60
N ILE A 113 -20.20 13.29 -16.80
CA ILE A 113 -20.13 12.60 -15.50
C ILE A 113 -19.71 11.15 -15.70
N CYS A 114 -20.32 10.42 -16.64
CA CYS A 114 -19.94 9.03 -16.92
C CYS A 114 -18.48 8.92 -17.40
N LEU A 115 -18.04 9.81 -18.30
CA LEU A 115 -16.64 9.86 -18.76
C LEU A 115 -15.66 10.19 -17.62
N ARG A 116 -16.07 11.04 -16.67
CA ARG A 116 -15.26 11.37 -15.49
C ARG A 116 -15.10 10.19 -14.52
N VAL A 117 -16.10 9.33 -14.43
CA VAL A 117 -16.02 8.07 -13.65
C VAL A 117 -15.11 7.05 -14.35
N GLU A 118 -15.18 6.94 -15.68
CA GLU A 118 -14.26 6.07 -16.44
C GLU A 118 -12.81 6.56 -16.36
N SER A 119 -12.57 7.89 -16.43
CA SER A 119 -11.22 8.43 -16.26
C SER A 119 -10.68 8.19 -14.85
N LEU A 120 -11.53 8.27 -13.82
CA LEU A 120 -11.18 7.89 -12.45
C LEU A 120 -10.80 6.40 -12.37
N ARG A 121 -11.61 5.50 -12.93
CA ARG A 121 -11.33 4.06 -12.94
C ARG A 121 -9.97 3.73 -13.53
N ARG A 122 -9.61 4.35 -14.66
CA ARG A 122 -8.30 4.15 -15.29
C ARG A 122 -7.15 4.76 -14.49
N THR A 123 -7.36 5.92 -13.87
CA THR A 123 -6.34 6.57 -13.04
C THR A 123 -6.05 5.77 -11.77
N VAL A 124 -7.08 5.18 -11.15
CA VAL A 124 -6.93 4.37 -9.94
C VAL A 124 -6.28 3.02 -10.23
N ARG A 125 -6.59 2.38 -11.37
CA ARG A 125 -5.95 1.13 -11.77
C ARG A 125 -4.43 1.26 -11.93
N ASP A 126 -3.98 2.39 -12.46
CA ASP A 126 -2.56 2.69 -12.73
C ASP A 126 -2.08 3.87 -11.86
N PHE A 127 -2.42 3.84 -10.57
CA PHE A 127 -2.22 4.95 -9.63
C PHE A 127 -0.75 5.35 -9.46
N GLN A 128 0.17 4.39 -9.54
CA GLN A 128 1.62 4.58 -9.49
C GLN A 128 2.13 5.58 -10.53
N CYS A 129 1.47 5.68 -11.68
CA CYS A 129 1.81 6.62 -12.75
C CYS A 129 1.16 8.00 -12.60
N SER A 130 0.31 8.20 -11.59
CA SER A 130 -0.37 9.46 -11.35
C SER A 130 0.56 10.56 -10.81
N LYS A 131 0.17 11.82 -10.99
CA LYS A 131 0.82 12.98 -10.37
C LYS A 131 -0.06 13.54 -9.23
N PRO A 132 0.54 13.91 -8.08
CA PRO A 132 -0.21 14.48 -6.96
C PRO A 132 -0.75 15.86 -7.30
N GLY A 133 -1.97 16.16 -6.83
CA GLY A 133 -2.52 17.51 -6.82
C GLY A 133 -2.97 18.06 -8.18
N MET A 134 -3.15 17.21 -9.19
CA MET A 134 -3.59 17.66 -10.53
C MET A 134 -4.96 18.36 -10.48
N GLU A 135 -5.80 17.99 -9.52
CA GLU A 135 -7.10 18.59 -9.24
C GLU A 135 -7.00 20.10 -8.91
N ALA A 136 -5.83 20.55 -8.45
CA ALA A 136 -5.56 21.97 -8.21
C ALA A 136 -5.61 22.82 -9.49
N LEU A 137 -5.66 22.23 -10.69
CA LEU A 137 -5.82 22.93 -11.95
C LEU A 137 -7.25 23.43 -12.20
N VAL A 138 -8.26 22.90 -11.50
CA VAL A 138 -9.67 23.24 -11.75
C VAL A 138 -9.96 24.75 -11.58
N PRO A 139 -9.52 25.45 -10.51
CA PRO A 139 -9.75 26.89 -10.36
C PRO A 139 -9.15 27.73 -11.51
N ILE A 140 -7.89 27.47 -11.88
CA ILE A 140 -7.24 28.23 -12.95
C ILE A 140 -7.91 27.99 -14.31
N LEU A 141 -8.30 26.76 -14.62
CA LEU A 141 -9.02 26.43 -15.87
C LEU A 141 -10.40 27.12 -15.93
N LEU A 142 -11.17 27.10 -14.84
CA LEU A 142 -12.46 27.80 -14.76
C LEU A 142 -12.33 29.33 -14.91
N SER A 143 -11.20 29.92 -14.49
CA SER A 143 -10.98 31.37 -14.56
C SER A 143 -10.90 31.91 -16.00
N PHE A 144 -10.54 31.05 -16.97
CA PHE A 144 -10.47 31.44 -18.38
C PHE A 144 -11.84 31.48 -19.07
N ILE A 145 -12.87 30.83 -18.51
CA ILE A 145 -14.20 30.77 -19.11
C ILE A 145 -14.86 32.17 -19.08
N PRO A 146 -15.22 32.76 -20.24
CA PRO A 146 -15.60 34.18 -20.36
C PRO A 146 -16.96 34.59 -19.77
N HIS A 147 -17.67 33.68 -19.10
CA HIS A 147 -19.05 33.90 -18.63
C HIS A 147 -19.17 34.56 -17.24
N TRP A 148 -18.04 34.89 -16.61
CA TRP A 148 -17.98 35.81 -15.46
C TRP A 148 -18.09 37.22 -16.04
N LYS A 149 -19.31 37.73 -16.19
CA LYS A 149 -19.59 39.03 -16.84
C LYS A 149 -18.58 40.09 -16.34
N PRO A 150 -17.73 40.67 -17.21
CA PRO A 150 -17.05 41.90 -16.84
C PRO A 150 -18.12 42.95 -16.51
N PRO A 151 -17.89 43.82 -15.51
CA PRO A 151 -18.79 44.93 -15.26
C PRO A 151 -18.98 45.72 -16.57
N ARG A 152 -20.22 46.14 -16.86
CA ARG A 152 -20.43 47.20 -17.85
C ARG A 152 -19.47 48.34 -17.50
N PRO A 153 -18.76 48.93 -18.47
CA PRO A 153 -17.91 50.08 -18.19
C PRO A 153 -18.80 51.17 -17.57
N GLN A 154 -18.72 51.34 -16.25
CA GLN A 154 -19.27 52.53 -15.62
C GLN A 154 -18.48 53.69 -16.21
N THR A 155 -19.20 54.57 -16.92
CA THR A 155 -18.73 55.89 -17.33
C THR A 155 -17.90 56.48 -16.19
N ARG A 156 -16.61 56.64 -16.48
CA ARG A 156 -15.54 57.12 -15.62
C ARG A 156 -15.90 58.50 -15.07
N ARG A 157 -16.61 58.60 -13.94
CA ARG A 157 -16.63 59.83 -13.14
C ARG A 157 -15.30 59.90 -12.39
N ARG A 158 -14.33 60.61 -12.99
CA ARG A 158 -13.13 61.09 -12.30
C ARG A 158 -13.59 61.91 -11.08
N THR A 159 -13.50 61.37 -9.88
CA THR A 159 -13.39 62.17 -8.67
C THR A 159 -11.91 62.55 -8.50
N PRO A 160 -11.59 63.82 -8.21
CA PRO A 160 -10.21 64.24 -8.05
C PRO A 160 -9.58 63.54 -6.84
N LEU A 161 -8.35 63.06 -7.01
CA LEU A 161 -7.47 62.58 -5.96
C LEU A 161 -7.21 63.73 -4.98
N ASN A 162 -7.91 63.72 -3.84
CA ASN A 162 -7.43 64.41 -2.65
C ASN A 162 -6.58 63.44 -1.83
N GLY A 163 -5.39 63.93 -1.50
CA GLY A 163 -4.27 63.16 -1.01
C GLY A 163 -4.52 62.48 0.32
N ARG A 164 -4.20 61.19 0.34
CA ARG A 164 -3.51 60.53 1.45
C ARG A 164 -2.62 59.49 0.80
N ALA A 165 -1.35 59.45 1.16
CA ALA A 165 -0.41 58.42 0.74
C ALA A 165 -0.94 57.05 1.17
N GLY A 166 -1.77 56.44 0.33
CA GLY A 166 -2.26 55.09 0.51
C GLY A 166 -1.12 54.15 0.16
N ASN A 167 -0.74 53.29 1.10
CA ASN A 167 0.28 52.24 0.94
C ASN A 167 0.31 51.72 -0.49
N PHE A 168 1.47 51.73 -1.15
CA PHE A 168 1.67 51.19 -2.49
C PHE A 168 0.99 49.81 -2.67
N LEU A 169 1.06 48.98 -1.62
CA LEU A 169 0.37 47.71 -1.51
C LEU A 169 -1.16 47.79 -1.73
N LEU A 170 -1.84 48.78 -1.14
CA LEU A 170 -3.28 48.97 -1.29
C LEU A 170 -3.65 49.41 -2.71
N THR A 171 -2.79 50.21 -3.36
CA THR A 171 -2.95 50.63 -4.75
C THR A 171 -2.80 49.45 -5.71
N VAL A 172 -1.80 48.59 -5.49
CA VAL A 172 -1.59 47.35 -6.25
C VAL A 172 -2.75 46.37 -6.05
N ILE A 173 -3.20 46.15 -4.81
CA ILE A 173 -4.37 45.30 -4.51
C ILE A 173 -5.62 45.84 -5.21
N ASN A 174 -5.83 47.16 -5.23
CA ASN A 174 -6.97 47.78 -5.90
C ASN A 174 -6.92 47.66 -7.44
N LEU A 175 -5.72 47.71 -8.02
CA LEU A 175 -5.49 47.51 -9.46
C LEU A 175 -5.75 46.05 -9.87
N CYS A 176 -5.23 45.10 -9.09
CA CYS A 176 -5.47 43.68 -9.29
C CYS A 176 -6.96 43.35 -9.13
N ALA A 177 -7.64 43.85 -8.09
CA ALA A 177 -9.04 43.55 -7.81
C ALA A 177 -10.06 44.11 -8.83
N SER A 178 -9.64 45.00 -9.74
CA SER A 178 -10.55 45.68 -10.69
C SER A 178 -10.48 45.15 -12.13
N SER A 179 -9.58 44.21 -12.44
CA SER A 179 -9.38 43.68 -13.80
C SER A 179 -9.69 42.18 -13.90
N ARG A 180 -10.05 41.67 -15.10
CA ARG A 180 -10.23 40.21 -15.35
C ARG A 180 -8.95 39.42 -15.02
N LEU A 181 -7.80 40.03 -15.26
CA LEU A 181 -6.47 39.50 -14.92
C LEU A 181 -6.33 39.23 -13.41
N GLY A 182 -6.97 40.02 -12.55
CA GLY A 182 -6.96 39.79 -11.10
C GLY A 182 -7.62 38.49 -10.64
N THR A 183 -8.70 38.04 -11.31
CA THR A 183 -9.32 36.74 -10.99
C THR A 183 -8.47 35.58 -11.47
N ILE A 184 -7.89 35.72 -12.66
CA ILE A 184 -6.95 34.72 -13.19
C ILE A 184 -5.74 34.61 -12.27
N LEU A 185 -5.19 35.74 -11.81
CA LEU A 185 -4.08 35.76 -10.85
C LEU A 185 -4.47 35.13 -9.51
N ALA A 186 -5.63 35.47 -8.94
CA ALA A 186 -6.08 34.87 -7.68
C ALA A 186 -6.28 33.35 -7.81
N ALA A 187 -6.91 32.89 -8.91
CA ALA A 187 -7.08 31.48 -9.20
C ALA A 187 -5.74 30.76 -9.41
N LEU A 188 -4.78 31.40 -10.12
CA LEU A 188 -3.44 30.88 -10.31
C LEU A 188 -2.70 30.70 -9.00
N LEU A 189 -2.75 31.69 -8.09
CA LEU A 189 -2.12 31.61 -6.78
C LEU A 189 -2.69 30.47 -5.94
N VAL A 190 -4.01 30.29 -5.93
CA VAL A 190 -4.67 29.15 -5.26
C VAL A 190 -4.24 27.83 -5.90
N SER A 191 -4.29 27.72 -7.23
CA SER A 191 -3.92 26.50 -7.96
C SER A 191 -2.46 26.11 -7.74
N VAL A 192 -1.52 27.05 -7.85
CA VAL A 192 -0.08 26.79 -7.64
C VAL A 192 0.20 26.47 -6.17
N GLY A 193 -0.37 27.23 -5.23
CA GLY A 193 -0.25 26.94 -3.79
C GLY A 193 -0.77 25.55 -3.45
N SER A 194 -1.97 25.20 -3.89
CA SER A 194 -2.55 23.88 -3.65
C SER A 194 -1.78 22.74 -4.32
N TYR A 195 -1.26 22.93 -5.53
CA TYR A 195 -0.43 21.92 -6.21
C TYR A 195 0.88 21.66 -5.46
N ILE A 196 1.58 22.73 -5.03
CA ILE A 196 2.80 22.59 -4.22
C ILE A 196 2.45 21.90 -2.88
N GLY A 197 1.39 22.31 -2.21
CA GLY A 197 0.92 21.69 -0.96
C GLY A 197 0.65 20.19 -1.12
N ALA A 198 -0.10 19.81 -2.15
CA ALA A 198 -0.38 18.40 -2.45
C ALA A 198 0.89 17.60 -2.77
N SER A 199 1.85 18.19 -3.48
CA SER A 199 3.14 17.54 -3.75
C SER A 199 3.99 17.32 -2.50
N ILE A 200 3.86 18.18 -1.49
CA ILE A 200 4.54 18.03 -0.20
C ILE A 200 3.86 16.93 0.63
N SER A 201 2.53 16.91 0.64
CA SER A 201 1.74 15.91 1.39
C SER A 201 1.81 14.50 0.81
N ALA A 202 2.18 14.34 -0.46
CA ALA A 202 2.31 13.03 -1.11
C ALA A 202 3.43 12.14 -0.52
N GLY A 203 4.40 12.71 0.20
CA GLY A 203 5.50 11.93 0.78
C GLY A 203 6.50 11.39 -0.26
N PRO A 204 7.47 10.55 0.17
CA PRO A 204 8.43 9.91 -0.73
C PRO A 204 7.75 8.95 -1.69
N ARG A 205 8.34 8.72 -2.87
CA ARG A 205 7.83 7.74 -3.84
C ARG A 205 8.02 6.31 -3.34
N SER A 206 7.03 5.47 -3.63
CA SER A 206 7.16 4.02 -3.55
C SER A 206 8.07 3.52 -4.68
N THR A 207 8.61 2.33 -4.52
CA THR A 207 9.37 1.61 -5.56
C THR A 207 8.47 0.78 -6.48
N TYR A 208 7.14 0.89 -6.37
CA TYR A 208 6.18 0.25 -7.29
C TYR A 208 6.37 0.80 -8.72
N ILE A 209 6.42 -0.09 -9.71
CA ILE A 209 6.90 0.25 -11.05
C ILE A 209 5.83 1.00 -11.87
N CYS A 210 6.16 2.21 -12.34
CA CYS A 210 5.44 2.89 -13.41
C CYS A 210 6.23 2.77 -14.73
N SER A 211 5.96 1.70 -15.50
CA SER A 211 6.68 1.41 -16.75
C SER A 211 6.34 2.39 -17.88
N ILE A 212 7.36 2.88 -18.60
CA ILE A 212 7.16 3.64 -19.85
C ILE A 212 6.60 2.75 -20.95
N GLU A 213 7.08 1.51 -21.03
CA GLU A 213 6.76 0.56 -22.11
C GLU A 213 5.26 0.22 -22.14
N SER A 214 4.58 0.35 -21.02
CA SER A 214 3.11 0.24 -20.93
C SER A 214 2.33 1.39 -21.58
N GLY A 215 2.99 2.53 -21.87
CA GLY A 215 2.36 3.78 -22.31
C GLY A 215 1.64 4.58 -21.20
N ASN A 216 1.45 3.99 -20.01
CA ASN A 216 0.67 4.60 -18.93
C ASN A 216 1.33 5.83 -18.30
N ARG A 217 2.67 5.92 -18.31
CA ARG A 217 3.41 7.03 -17.71
C ARG A 217 2.97 8.41 -18.20
N ASN A 218 2.67 8.55 -19.50
CA ASN A 218 2.20 9.81 -20.09
C ASN A 218 0.66 9.85 -20.18
N PHE A 219 0.04 8.69 -20.40
CA PHE A 219 -1.40 8.59 -20.57
C PHE A 219 -2.17 8.88 -19.28
N ILE A 220 -1.70 8.43 -18.12
CA ILE A 220 -2.37 8.66 -16.83
C ILE A 220 -2.37 10.14 -16.44
N PRO A 221 -1.24 10.88 -16.47
CA PRO A 221 -1.26 12.33 -16.26
C PRO A 221 -2.15 13.07 -17.27
N PHE A 222 -2.18 12.64 -18.54
CA PHE A 222 -3.11 13.18 -19.53
C PHE A 222 -4.58 12.95 -19.13
N LEU A 223 -4.93 11.75 -18.65
CA LEU A 223 -6.27 11.46 -18.12
C LEU A 223 -6.61 12.31 -16.90
N GLN A 224 -5.65 12.63 -16.03
CA GLN A 224 -5.86 13.55 -14.91
C GLN A 224 -6.17 14.97 -15.39
N ILE A 225 -5.49 15.45 -16.43
CA ILE A 225 -5.79 16.76 -17.05
C ILE A 225 -7.18 16.74 -17.71
N LEU A 226 -7.50 15.69 -18.46
CA LEU A 226 -8.82 15.50 -19.06
C LEU A 226 -9.92 15.47 -17.98
N SER A 227 -9.65 14.83 -16.85
CA SER A 227 -10.56 14.80 -15.70
C SER A 227 -10.82 16.21 -15.15
N CYS A 228 -9.78 17.05 -15.03
CA CYS A 228 -9.93 18.45 -14.63
C CYS A 228 -10.77 19.26 -15.64
N ILE A 229 -10.60 19.01 -16.94
CA ILE A 229 -11.40 19.65 -18.00
C ILE A 229 -12.87 19.21 -17.91
N LEU A 230 -13.13 17.92 -17.69
CA LEU A 230 -14.47 17.40 -17.47
C LEU A 230 -15.12 18.03 -16.22
N ASP A 231 -14.37 18.16 -15.12
CA ASP A 231 -14.84 18.80 -13.89
C ASP A 231 -15.23 20.28 -14.14
N CYS A 232 -14.41 21.00 -14.92
CA CYS A 232 -14.73 22.37 -15.34
C CYS A 232 -16.00 22.43 -16.18
N TYR A 233 -16.15 21.51 -17.13
CA TYR A 233 -17.33 21.42 -18.00
C TYR A 233 -18.60 21.10 -17.20
N ILE A 234 -18.55 20.13 -16.29
CA ILE A 234 -19.66 19.72 -15.44
C ILE A 234 -20.14 20.91 -14.59
N LEU A 235 -19.22 21.58 -13.90
CA LEU A 235 -19.55 22.75 -13.08
C LEU A 235 -20.13 23.90 -13.92
N TRP A 236 -19.59 24.15 -15.10
CA TRP A 236 -20.11 25.16 -16.03
C TRP A 236 -21.51 24.81 -16.55
N ALA A 237 -21.72 23.57 -17.01
CA ALA A 237 -22.99 23.11 -17.54
C ALA A 237 -24.10 23.22 -16.49
N PHE A 238 -23.84 22.79 -15.25
CA PHE A 238 -24.81 22.96 -14.16
C PHE A 238 -25.09 24.43 -13.83
N HIS A 239 -24.09 25.30 -13.83
CA HIS A 239 -24.32 26.73 -13.61
C HIS A 239 -25.25 27.34 -14.66
N ILE A 240 -25.08 26.98 -15.94
CA ILE A 240 -25.95 27.45 -17.03
C ILE A 240 -27.35 26.83 -16.94
N LEU A 241 -27.46 25.53 -16.65
CA LEU A 241 -28.75 24.84 -16.50
C LEU A 241 -29.58 25.44 -15.35
N ILE A 242 -28.93 25.79 -14.24
CA ILE A 242 -29.58 26.43 -13.09
C ILE A 242 -30.04 27.86 -13.44
N ARG A 243 -29.23 28.62 -14.18
CA ARG A 243 -29.51 30.04 -14.47
C ARG A 243 -30.48 30.27 -15.65
N SER A 244 -30.45 29.41 -16.67
CA SER A 244 -31.20 29.59 -17.93
C SER A 244 -32.73 29.53 -17.79
N ARG A 245 -33.26 28.98 -16.69
CA ARG A 245 -34.70 28.85 -16.43
C ARG A 245 -35.27 29.83 -15.40
N GLY A 246 -34.44 30.71 -14.83
CA GLY A 246 -34.85 31.70 -13.82
C GLY A 246 -35.50 32.98 -14.36
N ARG A 247 -35.84 33.05 -15.66
CA ARG A 247 -36.50 34.21 -16.29
C ARG A 247 -38.03 34.14 -16.33
N GLU A 248 -38.63 33.02 -15.93
CA GLU A 248 -40.09 32.86 -15.82
C GLU A 248 -40.50 32.81 -14.34
N SER A 249 -41.17 33.87 -13.88
CA SER A 249 -41.98 34.08 -12.66
C SER A 249 -41.61 33.38 -11.33
N TYR A 250 -41.55 34.19 -10.27
CA TYR A 250 -41.49 34.01 -8.78
C TYR A 250 -41.48 32.61 -8.09
N GLY A 251 -40.94 31.55 -8.72
CA GLY A 251 -40.83 30.19 -8.17
C GLY A 251 -39.45 29.54 -8.38
N SER A 252 -38.39 30.34 -8.54
CA SER A 252 -37.09 29.91 -9.10
C SER A 252 -36.16 29.11 -8.16
N SER A 253 -36.42 29.10 -6.84
CA SER A 253 -35.51 28.48 -5.84
C SER A 253 -35.63 26.95 -5.70
N THR A 254 -36.73 26.34 -6.17
CA THR A 254 -37.02 24.90 -6.00
C THR A 254 -36.64 24.01 -7.19
N ARG A 255 -36.35 24.57 -8.37
CA ARG A 255 -36.11 23.79 -9.61
C ARG A 255 -34.64 23.48 -9.91
N ALA A 256 -33.69 24.25 -9.38
CA ALA A 256 -32.26 24.00 -9.55
C ALA A 256 -31.77 22.67 -8.92
N PRO A 257 -32.17 22.31 -7.68
CA PRO A 257 -31.83 21.01 -7.10
C PRO A 257 -32.39 19.83 -7.90
N LEU A 258 -33.57 19.99 -8.49
CA LEU A 258 -34.26 18.94 -9.25
C LEU A 258 -33.48 18.54 -10.52
N ILE A 259 -32.91 19.51 -11.24
CA ILE A 259 -32.12 19.23 -12.46
C ILE A 259 -30.83 18.51 -12.10
N THR A 260 -30.10 18.98 -11.08
CA THR A 260 -28.86 18.34 -10.63
C THR A 260 -29.12 16.93 -10.09
N SER A 261 -30.17 16.75 -9.30
CA SER A 261 -30.61 15.44 -8.82
C SER A 261 -30.95 14.49 -9.98
N SER A 262 -31.68 14.97 -11.00
CA SER A 262 -32.03 14.15 -12.17
C SER A 262 -30.78 13.74 -12.97
N ALA A 263 -29.82 14.64 -13.16
CA ALA A 263 -28.57 14.32 -13.87
C ALA A 263 -27.75 13.25 -13.13
N PHE A 264 -27.62 13.37 -11.80
CA PHE A 264 -26.91 12.39 -10.98
C PHE A 264 -27.63 11.03 -10.97
N LEU A 265 -28.96 11.02 -10.90
CA LEU A 265 -29.73 9.78 -10.94
C LEU A 265 -29.59 9.06 -12.29
N ILE A 266 -29.73 9.78 -13.41
CA ILE A 266 -29.56 9.19 -14.75
C ILE A 266 -28.14 8.66 -14.93
N SER A 267 -27.13 9.42 -14.51
CA SER A 267 -25.72 8.98 -14.57
C SER A 267 -25.50 7.70 -13.76
N SER A 268 -26.07 7.62 -12.55
CA SER A 268 -26.04 6.43 -11.71
C SER A 268 -26.70 5.22 -12.40
N ILE A 269 -27.90 5.40 -12.97
CA ILE A 269 -28.61 4.35 -13.71
C ILE A 269 -27.77 3.85 -14.89
N LEU A 270 -27.15 4.74 -15.68
CA LEU A 270 -26.30 4.34 -16.81
C LEU A 270 -25.11 3.50 -16.35
N LEU A 271 -24.46 3.86 -15.24
CA LEU A 271 -23.36 3.08 -14.67
C LEU A 271 -23.85 1.71 -14.18
N PHE A 272 -24.99 1.63 -13.50
CA PHE A 272 -25.58 0.35 -13.07
C PHE A 272 -25.95 -0.55 -14.26
N VAL A 273 -26.56 0.01 -15.32
CA VAL A 273 -26.87 -0.74 -16.55
C VAL A 273 -25.60 -1.25 -17.20
N SER A 274 -24.54 -0.44 -17.27
CA SER A 274 -23.25 -0.89 -17.80
C SER A 274 -22.65 -2.04 -16.96
N GLY A 275 -22.77 -1.97 -15.63
CA GLY A 275 -22.38 -3.04 -14.72
C GLY A 275 -23.19 -4.32 -14.93
N ALA A 276 -24.52 -4.20 -15.11
CA ALA A 276 -25.40 -5.33 -15.40
C ALA A 276 -25.07 -5.99 -16.76
N ILE A 277 -24.74 -5.19 -17.77
CA ILE A 277 -24.27 -5.70 -19.07
C ILE A 277 -22.95 -6.46 -18.89
N CYS A 278 -21.98 -5.88 -18.18
CA CYS A 278 -20.71 -6.56 -17.86
C CYS A 278 -20.93 -7.88 -17.11
N TYR A 279 -21.85 -7.91 -16.14
CA TYR A 279 -22.22 -9.10 -15.40
C TYR A 279 -22.77 -10.23 -16.30
N ILE A 280 -23.56 -9.87 -17.31
CA ILE A 280 -24.10 -10.82 -18.30
C ILE A 280 -22.98 -11.34 -19.22
N ILE A 281 -22.15 -10.44 -19.76
CA ILE A 281 -21.16 -10.74 -20.81
C ILE A 281 -19.89 -11.41 -20.25
N LYS A 282 -19.52 -11.16 -18.99
CA LYS A 282 -18.27 -11.65 -18.38
C LYS A 282 -18.55 -12.55 -17.17
N PRO A 283 -18.87 -13.85 -17.38
CA PRO A 283 -19.08 -14.82 -16.30
C PRO A 283 -17.97 -14.86 -15.23
N PRO A 284 -16.66 -14.77 -15.58
CA PRO A 284 -15.58 -14.82 -14.58
C PRO A 284 -15.54 -13.61 -13.63
N LEU A 285 -16.21 -12.50 -13.97
CA LEU A 285 -16.23 -11.28 -13.16
C LEU A 285 -17.45 -11.20 -12.24
N ARG A 286 -18.36 -12.18 -12.27
CA ARG A 286 -19.64 -12.11 -11.54
C ARG A 286 -19.45 -12.03 -10.03
N ASP A 287 -18.62 -12.92 -9.49
CA ASP A 287 -18.32 -12.96 -8.06
C ASP A 287 -17.65 -11.66 -7.63
N TRP A 288 -16.67 -11.18 -8.41
CA TRP A 288 -16.08 -9.87 -8.17
C TRP A 288 -17.16 -8.77 -8.18
N ILE A 289 -18.05 -8.68 -9.18
CA ILE A 289 -19.08 -7.62 -9.25
C ILE A 289 -20.01 -7.63 -8.03
N ILE A 290 -20.42 -8.80 -7.53
CA ILE A 290 -21.43 -8.93 -6.47
C ILE A 290 -20.84 -8.91 -5.06
N SER A 291 -19.58 -9.33 -4.88
CA SER A 291 -18.97 -9.43 -3.55
C SER A 291 -19.03 -8.08 -2.80
N PRO A 292 -19.41 -8.09 -1.51
CA PRO A 292 -19.49 -6.87 -0.71
C PRO A 292 -18.11 -6.20 -0.53
N PRO A 293 -18.07 -4.91 -0.18
CA PRO A 293 -16.84 -4.25 0.27
C PRO A 293 -16.19 -5.07 1.39
N GLN A 294 -14.86 -5.25 1.36
CA GLN A 294 -14.13 -5.88 2.46
C GLN A 294 -14.02 -4.96 3.70
N GLU A 295 -14.35 -3.67 3.57
CA GLU A 295 -14.28 -2.68 4.64
C GLU A 295 -15.47 -2.66 5.60
N PRO A 296 -15.28 -2.13 6.83
CA PRO A 296 -16.39 -1.81 7.73
C PRO A 296 -17.39 -0.87 7.06
N VAL A 297 -18.62 -1.36 6.88
CA VAL A 297 -19.74 -0.65 6.24
C VAL A 297 -19.92 0.77 6.79
N TRP A 298 -19.66 0.99 8.08
CA TRP A 298 -19.78 2.31 8.72
C TRP A 298 -18.82 3.38 8.18
N LYS A 299 -17.56 3.06 7.85
CA LYS A 299 -16.62 4.02 7.25
C LYS A 299 -17.11 4.47 5.88
N SER A 300 -17.58 3.51 5.07
CA SER A 300 -18.18 3.77 3.77
C SER A 300 -19.45 4.63 3.88
N LEU A 301 -20.32 4.35 4.86
CA LEU A 301 -21.52 5.15 5.13
C LEU A 301 -21.18 6.58 5.58
N TYR A 302 -20.16 6.74 6.44
CA TYR A 302 -19.71 8.05 6.90
C TYR A 302 -19.22 8.92 5.73
N ASN A 303 -18.34 8.38 4.89
CA ASN A 303 -17.84 9.08 3.70
C ASN A 303 -18.95 9.39 2.68
N LEU A 304 -19.91 8.47 2.51
CA LEU A 304 -21.08 8.66 1.65
C LEU A 304 -21.98 9.80 2.15
N LEU A 305 -22.21 9.88 3.46
CA LEU A 305 -22.99 10.96 4.08
C LEU A 305 -22.27 12.32 3.95
N LEU A 306 -20.97 12.34 4.25
CA LEU A 306 -20.13 13.55 4.21
C LEU A 306 -20.10 14.15 2.79
N THR A 307 -19.93 13.30 1.77
CA THR A 307 -19.96 13.73 0.37
C THR A 307 -21.35 14.16 -0.11
N ALA A 308 -22.42 13.51 0.34
CA ALA A 308 -23.80 13.93 0.03
C ALA A 308 -24.12 15.32 0.62
N LEU A 309 -23.74 15.58 1.87
CA LEU A 309 -23.88 16.90 2.50
C LEU A 309 -23.04 17.96 1.76
N LEU A 310 -21.81 17.62 1.38
CA LEU A 310 -20.94 18.51 0.60
C LEU A 310 -21.58 18.89 -0.75
N ALA A 311 -22.17 17.91 -1.46
CA ALA A 311 -22.85 18.14 -2.73
C ALA A 311 -24.05 19.09 -2.56
N VAL A 312 -24.83 18.92 -1.47
CA VAL A 312 -25.94 19.81 -1.12
C VAL A 312 -25.46 21.25 -0.92
N PHE A 313 -24.47 21.48 -0.06
CA PHE A 313 -23.96 22.84 0.18
C PHE A 313 -23.36 23.46 -1.08
N SER A 314 -22.68 22.65 -1.90
CA SER A 314 -22.14 23.11 -3.20
C SER A 314 -23.25 23.58 -4.14
N VAL A 315 -24.33 22.79 -4.30
CA VAL A 315 -25.47 23.17 -5.15
C VAL A 315 -26.19 24.41 -4.62
N GLN A 316 -26.30 24.56 -3.29
CA GLN A 316 -26.90 25.74 -2.67
C GLN A 316 -26.07 27.01 -2.87
N LEU A 317 -24.75 26.90 -2.84
CA LEU A 317 -23.82 28.03 -3.02
C LEU A 317 -23.55 28.37 -4.49
N LEU A 318 -23.81 27.46 -5.43
CA LEU A 318 -23.51 27.62 -6.86
C LEU A 318 -24.14 28.88 -7.51
N PRO A 319 -25.36 29.33 -7.15
CA PRO A 319 -25.91 30.59 -7.64
C PRO A 319 -25.21 31.84 -7.09
N TYR A 320 -24.60 31.75 -5.90
CA TYR A 320 -24.02 32.89 -5.17
C TYR A 320 -22.52 33.04 -5.44
N LEU A 321 -21.76 31.94 -5.31
CA LEU A 321 -20.31 31.93 -5.48
C LEU A 321 -19.88 31.63 -6.92
N GLY A 322 -20.78 31.07 -7.73
CA GLY A 322 -20.46 30.54 -9.06
C GLY A 322 -19.51 29.33 -9.04
N PRO A 323 -19.23 28.72 -10.21
CA PRO A 323 -18.33 27.57 -10.34
C PRO A 323 -16.93 27.78 -9.76
N LEU A 324 -16.32 28.93 -10.04
CA LEU A 324 -14.95 29.26 -9.63
C LEU A 324 -14.87 29.49 -8.12
N GLY A 325 -15.89 30.12 -7.51
CA GLY A 325 -15.91 30.33 -6.07
C GLY A 325 -16.01 29.03 -5.29
N ILE A 326 -16.78 28.05 -5.79
CA ILE A 326 -16.83 26.70 -5.21
C ILE A 326 -15.49 25.98 -5.40
N ALA A 327 -14.92 26.02 -6.61
CA ALA A 327 -13.64 25.39 -6.89
C ALA A 327 -12.51 25.96 -6.02
N VAL A 328 -12.44 27.28 -5.85
CA VAL A 328 -11.47 27.95 -4.96
C VAL A 328 -11.68 27.53 -3.51
N ALA A 329 -12.92 27.55 -3.01
CA ALA A 329 -13.21 27.15 -1.63
C ALA A 329 -12.83 25.69 -1.34
N HIS A 330 -13.21 24.76 -2.22
CA HIS A 330 -12.92 23.34 -2.03
C HIS A 330 -11.42 23.03 -2.15
N THR A 331 -10.77 23.51 -3.21
CA THR A 331 -9.34 23.24 -3.46
C THR A 331 -8.45 23.82 -2.37
N SER A 332 -8.81 24.99 -1.83
CA SER A 332 -8.06 25.60 -0.73
C SER A 332 -8.29 24.92 0.62
N ALA A 333 -9.54 24.54 0.95
CA ALA A 333 -9.84 23.82 2.17
C ALA A 333 -9.16 22.44 2.19
N TYR A 334 -9.20 21.71 1.08
CA TYR A 334 -8.55 20.41 0.95
C TYR A 334 -7.02 20.51 1.08
N ALA A 335 -6.38 21.43 0.34
CA ALA A 335 -4.93 21.62 0.39
C ALA A 335 -4.46 22.07 1.78
N TYR A 336 -5.24 22.91 2.45
CA TYR A 336 -4.96 23.33 3.81
C TYR A 336 -5.07 22.16 4.81
N GLY A 337 -6.12 21.34 4.70
CA GLY A 337 -6.30 20.16 5.56
C GLY A 337 -5.15 19.17 5.46
N LYS A 338 -4.80 18.77 4.23
CA LYS A 338 -3.64 17.88 3.97
C LYS A 338 -2.31 18.49 4.41
N GLY A 339 -2.12 19.79 4.18
CA GLY A 339 -0.92 20.50 4.65
C GLY A 339 -0.79 20.50 6.18
N MET A 340 -1.90 20.70 6.90
CA MET A 340 -1.92 20.70 8.37
C MET A 340 -1.65 19.30 8.94
N GLU A 341 -2.30 18.27 8.38
CA GLU A 341 -2.04 16.87 8.71
C GLU A 341 -0.54 16.53 8.55
N THR A 342 0.04 16.91 7.40
CA THR A 342 1.46 16.70 7.10
C THR A 342 2.38 17.41 8.10
N ALA A 343 2.03 18.63 8.52
CA ALA A 343 2.80 19.39 9.49
C ALA A 343 2.74 18.80 10.91
N LEU A 344 1.60 18.24 11.30
CA LEU A 344 1.40 17.61 12.61
C LEU A 344 2.11 16.26 12.73
N ILE A 345 2.11 15.45 11.67
CA ILE A 345 2.68 14.09 11.69
C ILE A 345 4.22 14.13 11.54
N ASN A 346 4.75 15.04 10.74
CA ASN A 346 6.16 15.00 10.34
C ASN A 346 7.07 15.88 11.21
N ILE A 347 7.06 15.67 12.53
CA ILE A 347 7.97 16.35 13.47
C ILE A 347 9.41 15.79 13.36
N HIS A 348 9.55 14.57 12.85
CA HIS A 348 10.82 13.87 12.66
C HIS A 348 11.54 14.26 11.35
N PRO A 349 12.86 14.02 11.24
CA PRO A 349 13.63 14.28 10.01
C PRO A 349 13.18 13.46 8.79
N PHE A 350 12.57 12.28 9.03
CA PHE A 350 11.98 11.42 8.01
C PHE A 350 10.45 11.35 8.22
N PRO A 351 9.62 11.50 7.17
CA PRO A 351 9.99 11.87 5.81
C PRO A 351 10.43 13.34 5.71
N PRO A 352 11.37 13.67 4.80
CA PRO A 352 11.86 15.03 4.66
C PRO A 352 10.78 15.92 4.05
N VAL A 353 10.53 17.05 4.70
CA VAL A 353 9.61 18.09 4.21
C VAL A 353 10.38 19.39 4.12
N SER A 354 10.27 20.07 2.99
CA SER A 354 10.94 21.36 2.79
C SER A 354 10.13 22.51 3.38
N THR A 355 10.60 23.04 4.51
CA THR A 355 10.10 24.25 5.19
C THR A 355 9.81 25.39 4.22
N ARG A 356 10.78 25.71 3.35
CA ARG A 356 10.63 26.80 2.36
C ARG A 356 9.46 26.56 1.40
N LYS A 357 9.25 25.32 0.95
CA LYS A 357 8.14 24.97 0.06
C LYS A 357 6.80 25.02 0.79
N VAL A 358 6.74 24.57 2.06
CA VAL A 358 5.53 24.66 2.90
C VAL A 358 5.13 26.11 3.11
N VAL A 359 6.04 26.96 3.60
CA VAL A 359 5.78 28.39 3.83
C VAL A 359 5.34 29.08 2.54
N PHE A 360 6.05 28.81 1.43
CA PHE A 360 5.70 29.39 0.13
C PHE A 360 4.32 28.93 -0.36
N SER A 361 4.00 27.63 -0.23
CA SER A 361 2.69 27.06 -0.57
C SER A 361 1.56 27.71 0.21
N VAL A 362 1.71 27.80 1.54
CA VAL A 362 0.71 28.42 2.43
C VAL A 362 0.55 29.90 2.11
N PHE A 363 1.65 30.61 1.86
CA PHE A 363 1.62 32.03 1.48
C PHE A 363 0.84 32.26 0.19
N LEU A 364 1.13 31.49 -0.87
CA LEU A 364 0.41 31.60 -2.16
C LEU A 364 -1.08 31.28 -2.00
N LEU A 365 -1.40 30.22 -1.25
CA LEU A 365 -2.77 29.81 -1.00
C LEU A 365 -3.55 30.91 -0.28
N PHE A 366 -2.99 31.45 0.80
CA PHE A 366 -3.63 32.51 1.58
C PHE A 366 -3.80 33.79 0.77
N LEU A 367 -2.76 34.23 0.05
CA LEU A 367 -2.81 35.41 -0.80
C LEU A 367 -3.87 35.27 -1.90
N GLY A 368 -3.93 34.11 -2.55
CA GLY A 368 -4.91 33.81 -3.59
C GLY A 368 -6.35 33.83 -3.07
N VAL A 369 -6.61 33.17 -1.94
CA VAL A 369 -7.93 33.16 -1.26
C VAL A 369 -8.33 34.58 -0.85
N ALA A 370 -7.43 35.34 -0.22
CA ALA A 370 -7.69 36.70 0.22
C ALA A 370 -8.04 37.63 -0.97
N LEU A 371 -7.29 37.57 -2.06
CA LEU A 371 -7.56 38.35 -3.27
C LEU A 371 -8.90 37.96 -3.92
N PHE A 372 -9.22 36.67 -3.97
CA PHE A 372 -10.47 36.17 -4.54
C PHE A 372 -11.70 36.67 -3.78
N PHE A 373 -11.73 36.48 -2.45
CA PHE A 373 -12.85 36.92 -1.63
C PHE A 373 -12.93 38.45 -1.48
N TYR A 374 -11.78 39.15 -1.48
CA TYR A 374 -11.76 40.61 -1.53
C TYR A 374 -12.47 41.13 -2.79
N ARG A 375 -12.19 40.55 -3.96
CA ARG A 375 -12.89 40.89 -5.19
C ARG A 375 -14.38 40.55 -5.13
N LEU A 376 -14.72 39.34 -4.70
CA LEU A 376 -16.12 38.90 -4.59
C LEU A 376 -16.93 39.86 -3.71
N SER A 377 -16.32 40.37 -2.63
CA SER A 377 -16.94 41.36 -1.74
C SER A 377 -17.14 42.73 -2.41
N ARG A 378 -16.24 43.14 -3.31
CA ARG A 378 -16.31 44.41 -4.05
C ARG A 378 -17.35 44.36 -5.17
N GLU A 379 -17.46 43.23 -5.87
CA GLU A 379 -18.49 43.03 -6.91
C GLU A 379 -19.90 43.13 -6.31
N HIS A 380 -20.16 42.47 -5.17
CA HIS A 380 -21.43 42.59 -4.45
C HIS A 380 -21.64 43.95 -3.77
N GLY A 381 -20.57 44.58 -3.27
CA GLY A 381 -20.62 45.92 -2.67
C GLY A 381 -20.96 47.04 -3.68
N ALA A 382 -20.59 46.86 -4.95
CA ALA A 382 -20.92 47.81 -6.02
C ALA A 382 -22.41 47.77 -6.42
N GLU A 383 -23.04 46.59 -6.48
CA GLU A 383 -24.48 46.45 -6.76
C GLU A 383 -25.35 47.02 -5.63
N ILE A 384 -25.00 46.75 -4.37
CA ILE A 384 -25.75 47.21 -3.19
C ILE A 384 -25.78 48.75 -3.10
N SER A 385 -24.68 49.44 -3.46
CA SER A 385 -24.60 50.91 -3.41
C SER A 385 -25.60 51.65 -4.32
N SER A 386 -26.13 50.99 -5.35
CA SER A 386 -27.12 51.58 -6.28
C SER A 386 -28.57 51.49 -5.77
N VAL A 387 -28.87 50.54 -4.89
CA VAL A 387 -30.23 50.28 -4.35
C VAL A 387 -30.37 50.76 -2.90
N THR A 388 -29.31 50.72 -2.08
CA THR A 388 -29.38 51.07 -0.65
C THR A 388 -29.00 52.52 -0.33
N ARG A 389 -29.37 53.50 -1.17
CA ARG A 389 -29.32 54.91 -0.75
C ARG A 389 -30.47 55.27 0.22
N LYS A 390 -31.45 54.37 0.41
CA LYS A 390 -32.57 54.56 1.35
C LYS A 390 -32.60 53.61 2.57
N PHE A 391 -31.81 52.54 2.63
CA PHE A 391 -31.80 51.63 3.79
C PHE A 391 -30.40 51.42 4.35
N LYS A 392 -30.16 52.02 5.50
CA LYS A 392 -28.87 52.15 6.19
C LYS A 392 -28.60 50.96 7.13
N ILE A 393 -28.85 49.71 6.74
CA ILE A 393 -28.78 48.57 7.70
C ILE A 393 -28.01 47.32 7.21
N ILE A 394 -27.78 47.08 5.92
CA ILE A 394 -27.05 45.85 5.51
C ILE A 394 -25.55 46.12 5.34
N LYS A 395 -24.81 46.13 6.45
CA LYS A 395 -23.36 45.90 6.44
C LYS A 395 -23.14 44.43 6.11
N VAL A 396 -22.70 44.11 4.88
CA VAL A 396 -22.15 42.78 4.58
C VAL A 396 -20.98 42.55 5.53
N PRO A 397 -21.02 41.57 6.45
CA PRO A 397 -19.88 41.29 7.31
C PRO A 397 -18.76 40.81 6.39
N ARG A 398 -17.66 41.55 6.37
CA ARG A 398 -16.37 40.99 5.96
C ARG A 398 -16.21 39.73 6.83
N PRO A 399 -15.95 38.53 6.29
CA PRO A 399 -15.68 37.36 7.12
C PRO A 399 -14.28 37.50 7.73
N SER A 400 -14.08 38.54 8.54
CA SER A 400 -12.81 38.88 9.17
C SER A 400 -12.38 37.78 10.14
N TRP A 401 -13.33 37.09 10.78
CA TRP A 401 -13.04 35.94 11.63
C TRP A 401 -12.39 34.79 10.84
N LEU A 402 -12.86 34.49 9.63
CA LEU A 402 -12.28 33.44 8.78
C LEU A 402 -10.85 33.80 8.36
N TYR A 403 -10.61 35.08 8.06
CA TYR A 403 -9.27 35.60 7.78
C TYR A 403 -8.34 35.46 8.98
N TYR A 404 -8.80 35.77 10.21
CA TYR A 404 -8.01 35.60 11.44
C TYR A 404 -7.77 34.13 11.79
N VAL A 405 -8.72 33.24 11.56
CA VAL A 405 -8.56 31.79 11.74
C VAL A 405 -7.51 31.23 10.78
N LEU A 406 -7.57 31.61 9.49
CA LEU A 406 -6.59 31.22 8.49
C LEU A 406 -5.19 31.80 8.76
N LEU A 407 -5.11 33.02 9.29
CA LEU A 407 -3.84 33.63 9.74
C LEU A 407 -3.27 32.94 10.96
N GLY A 408 -4.10 32.67 11.97
CA GLY A 408 -3.70 31.99 13.20
C GLY A 408 -3.21 30.58 12.92
N SER A 409 -3.87 29.85 12.00
CA SER A 409 -3.43 28.52 11.63
C SER A 409 -2.21 28.49 10.71
N CYS A 410 -2.06 29.46 9.80
CA CYS A 410 -0.82 29.68 9.06
C CYS A 410 0.36 29.93 10.01
N PHE A 411 0.15 30.76 11.04
CA PHE A 411 1.14 31.00 12.08
C PHE A 411 1.49 29.73 12.85
N ILE A 412 0.50 28.91 13.24
CA ILE A 412 0.75 27.61 13.88
C ILE A 412 1.55 26.68 12.95
N GLY A 413 1.19 26.58 11.68
CA GLY A 413 1.92 25.76 10.70
C GLY A 413 3.38 26.21 10.54
N ILE A 414 3.62 27.52 10.45
CA ILE A 414 4.97 28.10 10.40
C ILE A 414 5.74 27.83 11.71
N LEU A 415 5.09 27.95 12.87
CA LEU A 415 5.71 27.65 14.16
C LEU A 415 6.13 26.19 14.25
N LEU A 416 5.26 25.24 13.91
CA LEU A 416 5.57 23.81 13.89
C LEU A 416 6.76 23.50 12.98
N ASP A 417 6.83 24.16 11.83
CA ASP A 417 7.93 24.04 10.87
C ASP A 417 9.25 24.63 11.40
N CYS A 418 9.21 25.76 12.13
CA CYS A 418 10.40 26.33 12.79
C CYS A 418 11.01 25.41 13.86
N PHE A 419 10.19 24.59 14.53
CA PHE A 419 10.65 23.65 15.54
C PHE A 419 11.01 22.26 14.98
N LYS A 420 10.80 22.02 13.68
CA LYS A 420 11.08 20.73 13.05
C LYS A 420 12.58 20.44 13.00
N ARG A 421 12.96 19.21 13.37
CA ARG A 421 14.33 18.71 13.21
C ARG A 421 14.53 18.20 11.78
N THR A 422 15.45 18.80 11.05
CA THR A 422 15.80 18.41 9.66
C THR A 422 17.10 17.61 9.57
N HIS A 423 17.90 17.61 10.65
CA HIS A 423 19.22 16.99 10.70
C HIS A 423 19.26 15.86 11.72
N ILE A 424 20.09 14.85 11.46
CA ILE A 424 20.37 13.70 12.34
C ILE A 424 21.80 13.83 12.88
N ASN A 425 22.02 13.54 14.16
CA ASN A 425 23.32 13.72 14.82
C ASN A 425 24.28 12.53 14.68
N TYR A 426 23.77 11.33 14.40
CA TYR A 426 24.53 10.09 14.25
C TYR A 426 23.92 9.28 13.12
N HIS A 427 24.72 8.44 12.45
CA HIS A 427 24.18 7.64 11.34
C HIS A 427 23.36 6.49 11.94
N PRO A 428 22.12 6.24 11.46
CA PRO A 428 21.29 5.15 12.00
C PRO A 428 21.96 3.78 11.99
N VAL A 429 22.76 3.47 10.96
CA VAL A 429 23.48 2.18 10.86
C VAL A 429 24.42 1.95 12.04
N ASP A 430 25.11 2.98 12.53
CA ASP A 430 26.02 2.84 13.68
C ASP A 430 25.25 2.38 14.94
N LEU A 431 24.06 2.94 15.15
CA LEU A 431 23.17 2.55 16.25
C LEU A 431 22.64 1.13 16.05
N LEU A 432 22.26 0.77 14.83
CA LEU A 432 21.73 -0.55 14.49
C LEU A 432 22.77 -1.66 14.67
N MET A 433 24.02 -1.42 14.28
CA MET A 433 25.13 -2.34 14.55
C MET A 433 25.38 -2.48 16.06
N TYR A 434 25.36 -1.38 16.81
CA TYR A 434 25.53 -1.41 18.26
C TYR A 434 24.41 -2.21 18.95
N THR A 435 23.14 -1.96 18.60
CA THR A 435 22.00 -2.68 19.19
C THR A 435 21.99 -4.15 18.77
N ALA A 436 22.38 -4.48 17.54
CA ALA A 436 22.50 -5.86 17.07
C ALA A 436 23.53 -6.66 17.87
N ASN A 437 24.71 -6.07 18.13
CA ASN A 437 25.74 -6.69 18.96
C ASN A 437 25.23 -7.00 20.38
N ARG A 438 24.52 -6.04 20.99
CA ARG A 438 23.90 -6.21 22.32
C ARG A 438 22.84 -7.32 22.33
N ARG A 439 21.97 -7.37 21.31
CA ARG A 439 20.93 -8.40 21.17
C ARG A 439 21.56 -9.79 21.01
N TYR A 440 22.59 -9.90 20.16
CA TYR A 440 23.36 -11.13 19.98
C TYR A 440 24.02 -11.61 21.27
N ASP A 441 24.72 -10.73 21.99
CA ASP A 441 25.44 -11.13 23.22
C ASP A 441 24.46 -11.63 24.29
N HIS A 442 23.30 -10.99 24.41
CA HIS A 442 22.23 -11.41 25.30
C HIS A 442 21.70 -12.80 24.92
N TRP A 443 21.33 -12.98 23.66
CA TRP A 443 20.82 -14.24 23.15
C TRP A 443 21.85 -15.38 23.26
N ARG A 444 23.12 -15.11 22.94
CA ARG A 444 24.21 -16.09 23.03
C ARG A 444 24.43 -16.59 24.45
N ASN A 445 24.26 -15.73 25.44
CA ASN A 445 24.37 -16.11 26.85
C ASN A 445 23.19 -16.98 27.29
N GLN A 446 22.01 -16.80 26.70
CA GLN A 446 20.80 -17.59 27.01
C GLN A 446 20.82 -18.96 26.31
N SER A 447 21.17 -19.01 25.02
CA SER A 447 21.13 -20.23 24.19
C SER A 447 22.18 -21.29 24.54
N ARG A 448 23.15 -20.93 25.39
CA ARG A 448 24.31 -21.73 25.79
C ARG A 448 24.42 -21.90 27.31
N THR A 449 23.28 -21.85 28.00
CA THR A 449 23.26 -21.86 29.47
C THR A 449 23.68 -23.22 29.99
N SER A 450 23.13 -24.29 29.42
CA SER A 450 23.38 -25.65 29.87
C SER A 450 24.69 -26.19 29.32
N ARG A 451 25.55 -26.65 30.24
CA ARG A 451 26.83 -27.30 29.91
C ARG A 451 26.83 -28.78 30.23
N THR A 452 25.92 -29.21 31.09
CA THR A 452 25.76 -30.62 31.46
C THR A 452 24.38 -31.12 31.07
N PHE A 453 24.26 -32.44 30.96
CA PHE A 453 22.99 -33.06 30.61
C PHE A 453 21.87 -32.78 31.63
N PRO A 454 22.11 -32.83 32.97
CA PRO A 454 21.10 -32.44 33.94
C PRO A 454 20.64 -30.97 33.82
N GLU A 455 21.58 -30.04 33.62
CA GLU A 455 21.24 -28.63 33.41
C GLU A 455 20.37 -28.42 32.15
N ALA A 456 20.58 -29.21 31.10
CA ALA A 456 19.78 -29.13 29.86
C ALA A 456 18.33 -29.58 30.11
N ILE A 457 18.12 -30.58 30.97
CA ILE A 457 16.78 -31.05 31.36
C ILE A 457 16.07 -30.01 32.22
N ASP A 458 16.76 -29.47 33.23
CA ASP A 458 16.21 -28.44 34.11
C ASP A 458 15.84 -27.17 33.31
N THR A 459 16.73 -26.75 32.40
CA THR A 459 16.49 -25.60 31.53
C THR A 459 15.33 -25.85 30.58
N TYR A 460 15.23 -27.05 29.99
CA TYR A 460 14.08 -27.42 29.17
C TYR A 460 12.77 -27.34 29.97
N PHE A 461 12.73 -27.91 31.17
CA PHE A 461 11.55 -27.90 32.03
C PHE A 461 11.15 -26.47 32.41
N ASN A 462 12.12 -25.65 32.82
CA ASN A 462 11.90 -24.26 33.18
C ASN A 462 11.41 -23.40 32.00
N ARG A 463 11.85 -23.73 30.78
CA ARG A 463 11.49 -22.99 29.56
C ARG A 463 10.11 -23.37 29.03
N TYR A 464 9.79 -24.65 28.96
CA TYR A 464 8.58 -25.15 28.29
C TYR A 464 7.52 -25.72 29.23
N GLY A 465 7.78 -25.74 30.55
CA GLY A 465 6.85 -26.22 31.58
C GLY A 465 6.60 -27.73 31.59
N ARG A 466 7.43 -28.52 30.89
CA ARG A 466 7.27 -29.97 30.72
C ARG A 466 8.63 -30.65 30.61
N HIS A 467 8.74 -31.92 31.01
CA HIS A 467 9.98 -32.68 30.79
C HIS A 467 10.20 -33.00 29.29
N PRO A 468 11.46 -33.20 28.87
CA PRO A 468 11.80 -33.54 27.49
C PRO A 468 11.12 -34.84 27.02
N PRO A 469 10.94 -35.06 25.71
CA PRO A 469 10.40 -36.31 25.17
C PRO A 469 11.33 -37.51 25.44
N PRO A 470 10.82 -38.75 25.35
CA PRO A 470 11.67 -39.95 25.39
C PRO A 470 12.86 -39.87 24.42
N LYS A 471 13.99 -40.51 24.77
CA LYS A 471 15.25 -40.50 24.01
C LYS A 471 15.94 -39.13 23.90
N PHE A 472 15.60 -38.18 24.78
CA PHE A 472 16.27 -36.88 24.85
C PHE A 472 17.78 -36.96 25.15
N ASP A 473 18.19 -37.96 25.93
CA ASP A 473 19.58 -38.27 26.22
C ASP A 473 20.39 -38.61 24.95
N HIS A 474 19.77 -39.32 24.00
CA HIS A 474 20.39 -39.61 22.71
C HIS A 474 20.52 -38.34 21.86
N TRP A 475 19.51 -37.48 21.86
CA TRP A 475 19.61 -36.17 21.20
C TRP A 475 20.73 -35.30 21.78
N TYR A 476 20.82 -35.22 23.11
CA TYR A 476 21.88 -34.44 23.76
C TYR A 476 23.27 -34.96 23.42
N ARG A 477 23.47 -36.30 23.47
CA ARG A 477 24.72 -36.94 23.05
C ARG A 477 25.03 -36.68 21.57
N PHE A 478 24.04 -36.81 20.69
CA PHE A 478 24.17 -36.54 19.26
C PHE A 478 24.60 -35.09 18.98
N ALA A 479 24.03 -34.12 19.71
CA ALA A 479 24.40 -32.71 19.63
C ALA A 479 25.81 -32.45 20.17
N ALA A 480 26.19 -33.07 21.28
CA ALA A 480 27.52 -32.95 21.87
C ALA A 480 28.62 -33.53 20.96
N GLU A 481 28.40 -34.72 20.39
CA GLU A 481 29.34 -35.37 19.45
C GLU A 481 29.59 -34.53 18.19
N ARG A 482 28.58 -33.75 17.76
CA ARG A 482 28.66 -32.81 16.62
C ARG A 482 29.12 -31.41 17.01
N SER A 483 29.55 -31.23 18.25
CA SER A 483 30.01 -29.93 18.77
C SER A 483 28.97 -28.83 18.60
N SER A 484 27.69 -29.11 18.88
CA SER A 484 26.63 -28.09 18.89
C SER A 484 26.98 -27.00 19.89
N LEU A 485 26.79 -25.74 19.48
CA LEU A 485 26.84 -24.62 20.41
C LEU A 485 25.53 -24.40 21.14
N ILE A 486 24.40 -24.80 20.55
CA ILE A 486 23.05 -24.47 21.01
C ILE A 486 22.40 -25.75 21.55
N TYR A 487 22.06 -25.74 22.84
CA TYR A 487 21.35 -26.83 23.52
C TYR A 487 19.95 -26.42 23.98
N ASP A 488 19.76 -25.14 24.31
CA ASP A 488 18.58 -24.70 25.07
C ASP A 488 17.57 -23.93 24.22
N ASP A 489 17.99 -23.41 23.07
CA ASP A 489 17.19 -22.48 22.27
C ASP A 489 16.59 -23.14 21.02
N PHE A 490 15.37 -23.67 21.21
CA PHE A 490 14.57 -24.33 20.19
C PHE A 490 13.12 -23.80 20.18
N ASP A 491 12.92 -22.54 20.58
CA ASP A 491 11.60 -21.89 20.68
C ASP A 491 10.81 -21.91 19.37
N ASN A 492 11.50 -21.87 18.23
CA ASN A 492 10.86 -22.04 16.92
C ASN A 492 10.06 -23.35 16.83
N ILE A 493 10.63 -24.45 17.33
CA ILE A 493 9.97 -25.77 17.35
C ILE A 493 8.75 -25.71 18.27
N ASP A 494 8.91 -25.18 19.49
CA ASP A 494 7.80 -25.10 20.44
C ASP A 494 6.67 -24.21 19.92
N ARG A 495 6.98 -23.05 19.35
CA ARG A 495 5.99 -22.12 18.78
C ARG A 495 5.19 -22.76 17.66
N ASP A 496 5.84 -23.51 16.77
CA ASP A 496 5.21 -24.19 15.63
C ASP A 496 4.37 -25.38 16.07
N LEU A 497 4.82 -26.12 17.09
CA LEU A 497 4.15 -27.31 17.60
C LEU A 497 3.06 -27.00 18.64
N SER A 498 3.12 -25.85 19.30
CA SER A 498 2.20 -25.46 20.38
C SER A 498 0.71 -25.63 20.02
N PRO A 499 0.20 -25.25 18.83
CA PRO A 499 -1.23 -25.35 18.54
C PRO A 499 -1.70 -26.81 18.42
N PHE A 500 -0.81 -27.74 18.07
CA PHE A 500 -1.15 -29.16 17.89
C PHE A 500 -1.45 -29.89 19.20
N TRP A 501 -1.06 -29.32 20.36
CA TRP A 501 -1.46 -29.86 21.66
C TRP A 501 -2.97 -29.77 21.92
N ALA A 502 -3.68 -28.85 21.24
CA ALA A 502 -5.14 -28.75 21.29
C ALA A 502 -5.86 -29.82 20.45
N VAL A 503 -5.13 -30.53 19.57
CA VAL A 503 -5.66 -31.58 18.69
C VAL A 503 -5.31 -32.94 19.29
N SER A 504 -6.19 -33.95 19.19
CA SER A 504 -5.87 -35.29 19.73
C SER A 504 -4.80 -36.00 18.88
N PRO A 505 -3.98 -36.90 19.45
CA PRO A 505 -2.95 -37.62 18.68
C PRO A 505 -3.53 -38.39 17.49
N ALA A 506 -4.67 -39.05 17.69
CA ALA A 506 -5.37 -39.79 16.63
C ALA A 506 -5.83 -38.88 15.47
N GLU A 507 -6.32 -37.68 15.77
CA GLU A 507 -6.72 -36.71 14.76
C GLU A 507 -5.52 -36.18 13.98
N ILE A 508 -4.38 -35.94 14.64
CA ILE A 508 -3.13 -35.56 13.96
C ILE A 508 -2.73 -36.65 12.96
N ARG A 509 -2.71 -37.94 13.38
CA ARG A 509 -2.37 -39.07 12.50
C ARG A 509 -3.33 -39.19 11.32
N SER A 510 -4.63 -39.05 11.57
CA SER A 510 -5.68 -39.06 10.54
C SER A 510 -5.48 -37.94 9.50
N ARG A 511 -5.23 -36.71 9.94
CA ARG A 511 -4.94 -35.57 9.05
C ARG A 511 -3.68 -35.78 8.24
N THR A 512 -2.60 -36.30 8.84
CA THR A 512 -1.38 -36.65 8.12
C THR A 512 -1.66 -37.64 7.01
N TRP A 513 -2.37 -38.74 7.31
CA TRP A 513 -2.71 -39.77 6.33
C TRP A 513 -3.59 -39.24 5.18
N GLU A 514 -4.61 -38.42 5.49
CA GLU A 514 -5.49 -37.79 4.49
C GLU A 514 -4.67 -36.96 3.49
N MET A 515 -3.65 -36.24 3.97
CA MET A 515 -2.80 -35.41 3.11
C MET A 515 -1.89 -36.21 2.20
N ILE A 516 -1.14 -37.18 2.74
CA ILE A 516 -0.12 -37.93 2.01
C ILE A 516 -0.70 -39.00 1.08
N SER A 517 -1.95 -39.41 1.32
CA SER A 517 -2.68 -40.37 0.47
C SER A 517 -3.31 -39.73 -0.77
N ASN A 518 -3.28 -38.40 -0.89
CA ASN A 518 -3.75 -37.68 -2.07
C ASN A 518 -2.59 -36.89 -2.70
N PRO A 519 -1.96 -37.39 -3.79
CA PRO A 519 -0.81 -36.74 -4.43
C PRO A 519 -1.16 -35.37 -5.04
N TRP A 520 -2.44 -35.07 -5.32
CA TRP A 520 -2.88 -33.78 -5.85
C TRP A 520 -2.82 -32.64 -4.85
N ASN A 521 -2.64 -32.96 -3.58
CA ASN A 521 -2.31 -31.96 -2.56
C ASN A 521 -0.93 -31.34 -2.79
N GLU A 522 -0.05 -31.93 -3.61
CA GLU A 522 1.37 -31.57 -3.68
C GLU A 522 2.05 -31.61 -2.29
N ILE A 523 1.62 -32.59 -1.51
CA ILE A 523 2.16 -32.96 -0.20
C ILE A 523 2.47 -34.43 -0.26
N SER A 524 3.65 -34.82 0.22
CA SER A 524 4.07 -36.22 0.20
C SER A 524 4.53 -36.70 1.56
N GLY A 525 4.36 -38.00 1.80
CA GLY A 525 4.74 -38.66 3.03
C GLY A 525 6.24 -38.99 3.10
N ILE A 526 6.76 -39.09 4.33
CA ILE A 526 7.89 -39.96 4.69
C ILE A 526 7.45 -40.79 5.88
N SER A 527 7.69 -42.10 5.81
CA SER A 527 7.33 -43.04 6.86
C SER A 527 8.58 -43.49 7.59
N ILE A 528 8.60 -43.33 8.92
CA ILE A 528 9.66 -43.88 9.77
C ILE A 528 9.17 -45.22 10.31
N ARG A 529 9.91 -46.29 10.05
CA ARG A 529 9.60 -47.66 10.47
C ARG A 529 10.86 -48.35 10.99
N ASN A 530 10.79 -48.93 12.19
CA ASN A 530 11.90 -49.67 12.81
C ASN A 530 13.23 -48.89 12.78
N GLY A 531 13.18 -47.58 13.02
CA GLY A 531 14.38 -46.74 13.03
C GLY A 531 14.93 -46.37 11.65
N HIS A 532 14.14 -46.51 10.58
CA HIS A 532 14.53 -46.16 9.22
C HIS A 532 13.45 -45.30 8.54
N ALA A 533 13.86 -44.24 7.84
CA ALA A 533 12.96 -43.36 7.09
C ALA A 533 12.90 -43.78 5.61
N GLU A 534 11.68 -44.06 5.14
CA GLU A 534 11.38 -44.58 3.81
C GLU A 534 10.41 -43.66 3.05
N LEU A 535 10.58 -43.61 1.72
CA LEU A 535 9.69 -42.87 0.84
C LEU A 535 8.49 -43.74 0.41
N PRO A 536 7.27 -43.18 0.35
CA PRO A 536 6.10 -43.90 -0.13
C PRO A 536 6.15 -44.14 -1.65
N PRO A 537 5.34 -45.08 -2.19
CA PRO A 537 5.37 -45.42 -3.61
C PRO A 537 4.79 -44.32 -4.52
N ASN A 538 3.97 -43.42 -3.99
CA ASN A 538 3.22 -42.39 -4.72
C ASN A 538 3.94 -41.05 -4.83
N VAL A 539 5.26 -41.00 -4.59
CA VAL A 539 6.05 -39.75 -4.69
C VAL A 539 6.10 -39.25 -6.13
N LEU A 540 5.80 -37.96 -6.33
CA LEU A 540 5.92 -37.30 -7.62
C LEU A 540 7.39 -37.27 -8.08
N PRO A 541 7.72 -37.75 -9.31
CA PRO A 541 9.10 -37.82 -9.79
C PRO A 541 9.85 -36.47 -9.77
N THR A 542 9.16 -35.38 -10.08
CA THR A 542 9.74 -34.02 -10.13
C THR A 542 10.26 -33.52 -8.78
N HIS A 543 9.69 -34.00 -7.67
CA HIS A 543 10.03 -33.58 -6.31
C HIS A 543 10.72 -34.67 -5.49
N ARG A 544 10.98 -35.85 -6.09
CA ARG A 544 11.55 -37.01 -5.39
C ARG A 544 12.89 -36.70 -4.72
N TRP A 545 13.76 -35.93 -5.39
CA TRP A 545 15.06 -35.52 -4.85
C TRP A 545 14.95 -34.80 -3.50
N MET A 546 13.87 -34.04 -3.29
CA MET A 546 13.64 -33.27 -2.07
C MET A 546 13.41 -34.23 -0.91
N LEU A 547 12.49 -35.17 -1.08
CA LEU A 547 12.17 -36.18 -0.06
C LEU A 547 13.34 -37.13 0.20
N GLU A 548 14.12 -37.49 -0.82
CA GLU A 548 15.34 -38.26 -0.65
C GLU A 548 16.37 -37.50 0.21
N GLY A 549 16.49 -36.18 0.01
CA GLY A 549 17.32 -35.31 0.86
C GLY A 549 16.83 -35.25 2.30
N VAL A 550 15.52 -35.10 2.51
CA VAL A 550 14.90 -35.13 3.85
C VAL A 550 15.12 -36.49 4.52
N ALA A 551 14.85 -37.60 3.83
CA ALA A 551 15.05 -38.94 4.36
C ALA A 551 16.52 -39.21 4.68
N THR A 552 17.45 -38.73 3.86
CA THR A 552 18.91 -38.83 4.12
C THR A 552 19.28 -38.13 5.42
N MET A 553 18.71 -36.95 5.69
CA MET A 553 18.93 -36.23 6.95
C MET A 553 18.33 -36.98 8.14
N ILE A 554 17.07 -37.45 8.03
CA ILE A 554 16.39 -38.20 9.11
C ILE A 554 17.15 -39.49 9.45
N ASN A 555 17.63 -40.21 8.44
CA ASN A 555 18.34 -41.47 8.61
C ASN A 555 19.68 -41.35 9.37
N LYS A 556 20.15 -40.13 9.68
CA LYS A 556 21.29 -39.92 10.60
C LYS A 556 20.96 -40.19 12.06
N PHE A 557 19.68 -40.16 12.44
CA PHE A 557 19.21 -40.28 13.82
C PHE A 557 17.90 -41.08 13.96
N ALA A 558 17.41 -41.66 12.85
CA ALA A 558 16.12 -42.35 12.78
C ALA A 558 15.99 -43.51 13.79
N GLU A 559 17.09 -44.19 14.14
CA GLU A 559 17.10 -45.30 15.10
C GLU A 559 16.55 -44.95 16.49
N PHE A 560 16.57 -43.66 16.86
CA PHE A 560 16.05 -43.16 18.14
C PHE A 560 14.62 -42.62 18.05
N LEU A 561 14.06 -42.56 16.84
CA LEU A 561 12.71 -42.07 16.60
C LEU A 561 11.68 -43.22 16.65
N PRO A 562 10.46 -42.96 17.15
CA PRO A 562 9.40 -43.93 17.10
C PRO A 562 8.74 -43.99 15.70
N ASP A 563 7.99 -45.06 15.41
CA ASP A 563 7.31 -45.19 14.12
C ASP A 563 6.27 -44.08 13.92
N MET A 564 6.38 -43.33 12.83
CA MET A 564 5.50 -42.20 12.52
C MET A 564 5.42 -41.92 11.01
N ASP A 565 4.36 -41.24 10.59
CA ASP A 565 4.27 -40.64 9.26
C ASP A 565 4.36 -39.12 9.34
N LEU A 566 5.02 -38.53 8.34
CA LEU A 566 5.31 -37.11 8.24
C LEU A 566 4.83 -36.61 6.88
N ALA A 567 4.20 -35.43 6.84
CA ALA A 567 3.69 -34.83 5.61
C ALA A 567 4.52 -33.59 5.23
N PHE A 568 5.21 -33.64 4.09
CA PHE A 568 6.08 -32.58 3.59
C PHE A 568 5.43 -31.83 2.44
N ASN A 569 5.40 -30.51 2.54
CA ASN A 569 5.05 -29.60 1.45
C ASN A 569 6.08 -29.72 0.32
N LEU A 570 5.62 -29.94 -0.90
CA LEU A 570 6.47 -30.01 -2.08
C LEU A 570 6.62 -28.67 -2.80
N ASN A 571 5.75 -27.71 -2.52
CA ASN A 571 5.77 -26.38 -3.14
C ASN A 571 6.66 -25.41 -2.36
N ASP A 572 7.08 -24.33 -3.03
CA ASP A 572 7.86 -23.26 -2.41
C ASP A 572 6.99 -22.43 -1.44
N GLU A 573 5.73 -22.22 -1.78
CA GLU A 573 4.76 -21.45 -1.01
C GLU A 573 4.23 -22.23 0.22
N CYS A 574 3.99 -21.53 1.34
CA CYS A 574 3.42 -22.09 2.57
C CYS A 574 1.93 -22.45 2.45
N ARG A 575 1.40 -23.25 3.39
CA ARG A 575 0.18 -24.04 3.17
C ARG A 575 -0.93 -23.82 4.19
N VAL A 576 -0.61 -23.44 5.42
CA VAL A 576 -1.54 -23.51 6.54
C VAL A 576 -1.77 -22.11 7.11
N ALA A 577 -2.90 -21.48 6.77
CA ALA A 577 -3.27 -20.12 7.16
C ALA A 577 -4.52 -20.13 8.05
N VAL A 578 -4.37 -20.52 9.31
CA VAL A 578 -5.48 -20.62 10.26
C VAL A 578 -5.89 -19.21 10.72
N PRO A 579 -7.19 -18.86 10.72
CA PRO A 579 -7.65 -17.58 11.25
C PRO A 579 -7.14 -17.31 12.67
N TYR A 580 -6.75 -16.06 12.95
CA TYR A 580 -6.09 -15.69 14.20
C TYR A 580 -6.85 -16.12 15.47
N THR A 581 -8.16 -15.91 15.49
CA THR A 581 -9.00 -16.25 16.65
C THR A 581 -9.02 -17.75 16.92
N GLU A 582 -9.00 -18.56 15.86
CA GLU A 582 -9.01 -20.02 15.97
C GLU A 582 -7.67 -20.52 16.49
N ILE A 583 -6.56 -20.04 15.90
CA ILE A 583 -5.23 -20.50 16.30
C ILE A 583 -4.86 -20.05 17.72
N GLU A 584 -5.24 -18.82 18.13
CA GLU A 584 -5.04 -18.37 19.52
C GLU A 584 -5.88 -19.17 20.52
N THR A 585 -7.10 -19.56 20.14
CA THR A 585 -7.93 -20.45 20.97
C THR A 585 -7.24 -21.80 21.16
N MET A 586 -6.67 -22.36 20.09
CA MET A 586 -5.89 -23.61 20.15
C MET A 586 -4.64 -23.45 21.02
N ARG A 587 -3.88 -22.35 20.87
CA ARG A 587 -2.70 -22.06 21.72
C ARG A 587 -3.08 -21.92 23.19
N HIS A 588 -4.19 -21.25 23.49
CA HIS A 588 -4.68 -21.15 24.86
C HIS A 588 -5.07 -22.52 25.42
N GLN A 589 -5.81 -23.34 24.66
CA GLN A 589 -6.15 -24.71 25.07
C GLN A 589 -4.90 -25.57 25.30
N ALA A 590 -3.92 -25.49 24.41
CA ALA A 590 -2.62 -26.16 24.53
C ALA A 590 -1.89 -25.80 25.83
N SER A 591 -1.90 -24.51 26.21
CA SER A 591 -1.25 -24.05 27.45
C SER A 591 -1.85 -24.68 28.72
N LEU A 592 -3.13 -25.07 28.70
CA LEU A 592 -3.79 -25.72 29.83
C LEU A 592 -3.43 -27.20 29.96
N VAL A 593 -3.21 -27.89 28.83
CA VAL A 593 -2.86 -29.32 28.78
C VAL A 593 -1.45 -29.56 29.32
N GLY A 594 -0.51 -28.65 29.06
CA GLY A 594 0.90 -28.79 29.45
C GLY A 594 1.22 -28.72 30.95
N THR A 595 0.25 -28.41 31.83
CA THR A 595 0.51 -28.15 33.27
C THR A 595 0.23 -29.33 34.21
N THR A 596 -0.26 -30.47 33.72
CA THR A 596 -0.54 -31.62 34.58
C THR A 596 0.69 -32.50 34.76
N GLY A 597 1.45 -32.26 35.84
CA GLY A 597 2.64 -33.03 36.24
C GLY A 597 2.36 -34.48 36.67
N ARG A 598 1.82 -35.31 35.76
CA ARG A 598 1.64 -36.75 35.96
C ARG A 598 2.42 -37.54 34.90
N GLN A 599 3.73 -37.37 34.89
CA GLN A 599 4.59 -38.14 34.00
C GLN A 599 4.98 -39.46 34.65
N ARG A 600 4.87 -40.55 33.88
CA ARG A 600 5.09 -41.93 34.38
C ARG A 600 5.80 -42.81 33.36
N ALA A 601 5.95 -42.39 32.10
CA ALA A 601 6.41 -43.23 31.01
C ALA A 601 7.69 -42.69 30.34
N PRO A 602 8.86 -43.30 30.57
CA PRO A 602 10.12 -42.88 29.94
C PRO A 602 10.28 -43.41 28.49
N GLU A 603 9.40 -44.32 28.05
CA GLU A 603 9.46 -44.95 26.72
C GLU A 603 8.20 -44.73 25.89
N TRP A 604 8.37 -44.72 24.57
CA TRP A 604 7.31 -44.63 23.56
C TRP A 604 6.25 -45.73 23.72
N SER A 605 5.01 -45.47 23.28
CA SER A 605 3.98 -46.51 23.24
C SER A 605 4.37 -47.68 22.33
N PRO A 606 4.06 -48.93 22.70
CA PRO A 606 4.33 -50.08 21.84
C PRO A 606 3.38 -50.11 20.63
N ASN A 607 3.78 -50.79 19.54
CA ASN A 607 2.96 -51.02 18.34
C ASN A 607 2.43 -49.77 17.62
N ARG A 608 3.20 -48.67 17.62
CA ARG A 608 2.79 -47.41 16.97
C ARG A 608 2.47 -47.56 15.48
N VAL A 609 3.15 -48.45 14.75
CA VAL A 609 2.83 -48.72 13.33
C VAL A 609 1.33 -48.95 13.10
N LYS A 610 0.64 -49.68 13.99
CA LYS A 610 -0.79 -49.99 13.85
C LYS A 610 -1.71 -48.78 14.03
N GLN A 611 -1.19 -47.68 14.56
CA GLN A 611 -1.92 -46.42 14.74
C GLN A 611 -1.88 -45.54 13.49
N TRP A 612 -1.08 -45.91 12.48
CA TRP A 612 -0.92 -45.20 11.22
C TRP A 612 -1.52 -46.04 10.09
N GLU A 613 -2.42 -45.42 9.34
CA GLU A 613 -3.04 -46.05 8.18
C GLU A 613 -2.02 -46.17 7.02
N PRO A 614 -2.00 -47.27 6.26
CA PRO A 614 -1.07 -47.42 5.15
C PRO A 614 -1.44 -46.52 3.98
N VAL A 615 -0.43 -45.94 3.32
CA VAL A 615 -0.62 -45.21 2.06
C VAL A 615 -0.77 -46.22 0.92
N THR A 616 -1.92 -46.22 0.24
CA THR A 616 -2.17 -47.12 -0.87
C THR A 616 -1.82 -46.50 -2.23
N PRO A 617 -1.55 -47.30 -3.27
CA PRO A 617 -1.32 -46.78 -4.63
C PRO A 617 -2.52 -46.01 -5.22
N ASN A 618 -3.74 -46.31 -4.75
CA ASN A 618 -4.94 -45.63 -5.20
C ASN A 618 -5.11 -44.31 -4.43
N PRO A 619 -5.13 -43.15 -5.13
CA PRO A 619 -5.19 -41.86 -4.47
C PRO A 619 -6.55 -41.60 -3.83
N LEU A 620 -6.54 -40.98 -2.66
CA LEU A 620 -7.76 -40.47 -2.02
C LEU A 620 -8.27 -39.25 -2.80
N GLY A 621 -9.56 -39.23 -3.19
CA GLY A 621 -10.15 -38.12 -3.96
C GLY A 621 -10.54 -36.89 -3.14
N ARG A 622 -10.42 -36.93 -1.80
CA ARG A 622 -10.78 -35.83 -0.90
C ARG A 622 -9.58 -34.92 -0.63
N THR A 623 -9.80 -33.62 -0.56
CA THR A 623 -8.78 -32.62 -0.19
C THR A 623 -9.35 -31.52 0.70
N ARG A 624 -8.51 -30.99 1.59
CA ARG A 624 -8.77 -29.81 2.44
C ARG A 624 -8.02 -28.56 1.97
N PHE A 625 -7.31 -28.66 0.85
CA PHE A 625 -6.54 -27.56 0.27
C PHE A 625 -7.31 -26.94 -0.89
N HIS A 626 -7.27 -25.63 -0.96
CA HIS A 626 -7.88 -24.83 -2.01
C HIS A 626 -6.78 -24.21 -2.87
N ASP A 627 -6.87 -24.41 -4.18
CA ASP A 627 -5.97 -23.78 -5.13
C ASP A 627 -6.35 -22.30 -5.32
N ARG A 628 -5.40 -21.42 -5.02
CA ARG A 628 -5.47 -19.96 -5.09
C ARG A 628 -4.30 -19.37 -5.86
N SER A 629 -3.66 -20.20 -6.69
CA SER A 629 -2.60 -19.76 -7.59
C SER A 629 -3.11 -18.64 -8.51
N PHE A 630 -2.22 -17.71 -8.84
CA PHE A 630 -2.46 -16.57 -9.74
C PHE A 630 -3.53 -15.56 -9.28
N THR A 631 -3.83 -15.53 -7.99
CA THR A 631 -4.78 -14.60 -7.38
C THR A 631 -4.14 -13.81 -6.24
N ASN A 632 -4.71 -12.66 -5.89
CA ASN A 632 -4.26 -11.94 -4.70
C ASN A 632 -4.68 -12.72 -3.45
N THR A 633 -3.73 -13.01 -2.56
CA THR A 633 -3.94 -13.87 -1.38
C THR A 633 -3.91 -13.10 -0.07
N PHE A 634 -3.57 -11.80 -0.09
CA PHE A 634 -3.28 -11.04 1.12
C PHE A 634 -4.49 -11.00 2.06
N THR A 635 -5.64 -10.52 1.60
CA THR A 635 -6.81 -10.37 2.47
C THR A 635 -7.35 -11.71 2.94
N ASP A 636 -7.45 -12.69 2.03
CA ASP A 636 -8.15 -13.94 2.30
C ASP A 636 -7.31 -14.93 3.12
N TYR A 637 -5.97 -14.85 3.08
CA TYR A 637 -5.08 -15.82 3.75
C TYR A 637 -4.05 -15.20 4.69
N SER A 638 -3.57 -13.98 4.45
CA SER A 638 -2.51 -13.39 5.28
C SER A 638 -3.03 -12.37 6.30
N ALA A 639 -4.04 -11.57 5.95
CA ALA A 639 -4.64 -10.61 6.88
C ALA A 639 -5.48 -11.33 7.94
N ILE A 640 -6.14 -12.45 7.60
CA ILE A 640 -6.95 -13.24 8.54
C ILE A 640 -6.14 -13.87 9.68
N THR A 641 -4.83 -14.05 9.49
CA THR A 641 -3.93 -14.57 10.54
C THR A 641 -3.53 -13.49 11.54
N CYS A 642 -4.06 -12.27 11.40
CA CYS A 642 -3.76 -11.15 12.28
C CYS A 642 -4.81 -10.91 13.37
N PRO A 643 -4.40 -10.32 14.51
CA PRO A 643 -5.33 -9.94 15.56
C PRO A 643 -6.46 -9.03 15.08
N ALA A 644 -7.63 -9.13 15.71
CA ALA A 644 -8.73 -8.21 15.47
C ALA A 644 -8.30 -6.76 15.75
N GLY A 645 -8.63 -5.84 14.85
CA GLY A 645 -8.23 -4.42 14.94
C GLY A 645 -6.82 -4.14 14.42
N SER A 646 -6.08 -5.13 13.93
CA SER A 646 -4.83 -4.92 13.22
C SER A 646 -5.02 -4.06 11.96
N PRO A 647 -4.03 -3.22 11.58
CA PRO A 647 -4.11 -2.44 10.35
C PRO A 647 -4.34 -3.28 9.09
N ALA A 648 -3.76 -4.48 8.99
CA ALA A 648 -3.97 -5.38 7.84
C ALA A 648 -5.44 -5.75 7.58
N LEU A 649 -6.28 -5.77 8.62
CA LEU A 649 -7.71 -6.06 8.52
C LEU A 649 -8.60 -4.81 8.45
N SER A 650 -8.10 -3.66 8.90
CA SER A 650 -8.91 -2.46 9.15
C SER A 650 -8.55 -1.25 8.29
N HIS A 651 -7.42 -1.32 7.59
CA HIS A 651 -6.92 -0.30 6.66
C HIS A 651 -6.57 -0.96 5.33
N HIS A 652 -6.84 -0.26 4.24
CA HIS A 652 -6.35 -0.58 2.91
C HIS A 652 -5.44 0.54 2.41
N VAL A 653 -4.44 0.19 1.60
CA VAL A 653 -3.48 1.15 1.06
C VAL A 653 -3.42 1.00 -0.46
N ASP A 654 -4.37 1.65 -1.13
CA ASP A 654 -4.44 1.70 -2.60
C ASP A 654 -3.37 2.59 -3.24
N ASN A 655 -2.78 3.49 -2.44
CA ASN A 655 -1.76 4.41 -2.93
C ASN A 655 -0.43 3.67 -3.16
N THR A 656 -0.29 3.07 -4.34
CA THR A 656 0.96 2.42 -4.78
C THR A 656 2.02 3.42 -5.25
N ARG A 657 1.65 4.69 -5.44
CA ARG A 657 2.53 5.76 -5.91
C ARG A 657 3.53 6.20 -4.86
N ASP A 658 3.05 6.34 -3.63
CA ASP A 658 3.80 6.91 -2.52
C ASP A 658 4.16 5.82 -1.50
N LEU A 659 5.28 6.03 -0.80
CA LEU A 659 5.74 5.13 0.23
C LEU A 659 4.78 5.20 1.44
N CYS A 660 4.28 4.04 1.90
CA CYS A 660 3.55 3.98 3.16
C CYS A 660 4.51 4.11 4.36
N VAL A 661 4.84 5.36 4.73
CA VAL A 661 5.78 5.64 5.82
C VAL A 661 5.30 5.09 7.17
N TRP A 662 3.99 5.16 7.44
CA TRP A 662 3.44 4.66 8.71
C TRP A 662 3.40 3.14 8.78
N CYS A 663 3.32 2.44 7.64
CA CYS A 663 3.45 0.98 7.58
C CYS A 663 4.89 0.55 7.92
N ALA A 664 5.89 1.31 7.44
CA ALA A 664 7.31 1.02 7.68
C ALA A 664 7.81 1.46 9.07
N ALA A 665 7.21 2.50 9.66
CA ALA A 665 7.68 3.13 10.90
C ALA A 665 7.85 2.18 12.10
N PRO A 666 6.99 1.16 12.34
CA PRO A 666 7.15 0.26 13.49
C PRO A 666 8.44 -0.58 13.46
N HIS A 667 9.00 -0.85 12.29
CA HIS A 667 10.20 -1.69 12.11
C HIS A 667 11.39 -0.94 11.50
N SER A 668 11.26 0.36 11.23
CA SER A 668 12.28 1.15 10.53
C SER A 668 12.77 2.35 11.34
N LEU A 669 14.06 2.63 11.25
CA LEU A 669 14.68 3.87 11.72
C LEU A 669 14.96 4.78 10.52
N GLY A 670 13.95 5.54 10.10
CA GLY A 670 14.00 6.32 8.87
C GLY A 670 13.99 5.41 7.64
N LEU A 671 15.06 5.46 6.82
CA LEU A 671 15.23 4.59 5.64
C LEU A 671 15.79 3.19 5.96
N PHE A 672 16.26 2.96 7.19
CA PHE A 672 16.99 1.74 7.55
C PHE A 672 16.10 0.79 8.36
N LEU A 673 16.10 -0.48 7.99
CA LEU A 673 15.33 -1.52 8.66
C LEU A 673 15.97 -1.86 10.03
N ASP A 674 15.26 -1.67 11.15
CA ASP A 674 15.74 -2.03 12.51
C ASP A 674 15.33 -3.47 12.89
N ASN A 675 14.04 -3.77 12.78
CA ASN A 675 13.49 -5.04 13.22
C ASN A 675 13.03 -5.88 12.02
N TRP A 676 13.93 -6.71 11.51
CA TRP A 676 13.67 -7.54 10.33
C TRP A 676 12.57 -8.61 10.55
N LEU A 677 12.45 -9.17 11.76
CA LEU A 677 11.39 -10.13 12.08
C LEU A 677 9.99 -9.47 12.09
N LEU A 678 9.93 -8.21 12.56
CA LEU A 678 8.71 -7.40 12.50
C LEU A 678 8.42 -6.90 11.08
N ALA A 679 9.44 -6.64 10.24
CA ALA A 679 9.21 -6.31 8.83
C ALA A 679 8.58 -7.47 8.03
N ALA A 680 8.81 -8.72 8.44
CA ALA A 680 8.11 -9.88 7.89
C ALA A 680 6.68 -10.07 8.43
N ASP A 681 6.28 -9.34 9.48
CA ASP A 681 4.93 -9.40 10.06
C ASP A 681 3.98 -8.45 9.32
N VAL A 682 3.01 -9.01 8.60
CA VAL A 682 2.07 -8.23 7.78
C VAL A 682 1.00 -7.51 8.57
N CYS A 683 0.82 -7.82 9.86
CA CYS A 683 -0.35 -7.35 10.61
C CYS A 683 -0.44 -5.82 10.75
N HIS A 684 0.68 -5.09 10.80
CA HIS A 684 0.72 -3.63 10.75
C HIS A 684 1.00 -3.06 9.34
N GLN A 685 1.01 -3.88 8.29
CA GLN A 685 1.51 -3.51 6.95
C GLN A 685 0.49 -3.82 5.83
N PRO A 686 -0.64 -3.10 5.77
CA PRO A 686 -1.66 -3.31 4.74
C PRO A 686 -1.16 -3.04 3.30
N ASP A 687 -0.11 -2.24 3.12
CA ASP A 687 0.50 -1.97 1.82
C ASP A 687 1.23 -3.19 1.23
N MET A 688 1.63 -4.16 2.05
CA MET A 688 2.27 -5.40 1.57
C MET A 688 1.39 -6.22 0.63
N ALA A 689 0.06 -5.99 0.64
CA ALA A 689 -0.87 -6.55 -0.33
C ALA A 689 -0.46 -6.29 -1.80
N HIS A 690 0.35 -5.25 -2.04
CA HIS A 690 0.80 -4.84 -3.37
C HIS A 690 2.31 -4.98 -3.61
N LEU A 691 3.10 -5.51 -2.67
CA LEU A 691 4.57 -5.38 -2.70
C LEU A 691 5.35 -6.70 -2.72
N GLN A 692 4.71 -7.86 -2.80
CA GLN A 692 5.40 -9.16 -2.83
C GLN A 692 4.64 -10.19 -3.69
N GLY A 693 5.37 -11.01 -4.45
CA GLY A 693 4.81 -12.03 -5.34
C GLY A 693 3.79 -12.97 -4.68
N ILE A 694 4.08 -13.46 -3.47
CA ILE A 694 3.19 -14.38 -2.72
C ILE A 694 1.82 -13.79 -2.42
N TYR A 695 1.73 -12.47 -2.18
CA TYR A 695 0.50 -11.75 -1.89
C TYR A 695 -0.23 -11.32 -3.16
N LEU A 696 0.53 -10.89 -4.17
CA LEU A 696 -0.01 -10.37 -5.42
C LEU A 696 -0.62 -11.47 -6.29
N SER A 697 0.14 -12.55 -6.51
CA SER A 697 -0.19 -13.61 -7.47
C SER A 697 0.86 -14.73 -7.38
N PRO A 698 0.76 -15.65 -6.41
CA PRO A 698 1.70 -16.77 -6.25
C PRO A 698 1.55 -17.81 -7.36
N ALA A 699 2.57 -18.66 -7.55
CA ALA A 699 2.62 -19.57 -8.68
C ALA A 699 1.96 -20.93 -8.41
N ALA A 700 2.16 -21.50 -7.22
CA ALA A 700 1.66 -22.82 -6.83
C ALA A 700 1.09 -22.80 -5.41
N PHE A 701 0.03 -22.01 -5.19
CA PHE A 701 -0.52 -21.75 -3.87
C PHE A 701 -1.80 -22.55 -3.61
N LYS A 702 -1.64 -23.77 -3.13
CA LYS A 702 -2.73 -24.54 -2.54
C LYS A 702 -2.68 -24.39 -1.02
N THR A 703 -3.77 -24.00 -0.39
CA THR A 703 -3.74 -23.54 1.01
C THR A 703 -5.00 -23.94 1.77
N THR A 704 -4.95 -23.92 3.09
CA THR A 704 -6.08 -24.28 3.96
C THR A 704 -6.18 -23.35 5.16
N HIS A 705 -7.40 -23.20 5.68
CA HIS A 705 -7.70 -22.50 6.94
C HIS A 705 -7.76 -23.42 8.16
N GLU A 706 -7.68 -24.73 7.95
CA GLU A 706 -7.66 -25.71 9.03
C GLU A 706 -6.22 -25.97 9.49
N LEU A 707 -6.00 -26.19 10.79
CA LEU A 707 -4.68 -26.56 11.31
C LEU A 707 -4.29 -27.97 10.80
N MET A 708 -3.40 -28.02 9.82
CA MET A 708 -2.90 -29.26 9.22
C MET A 708 -1.41 -29.48 9.54
N PRO A 709 -0.97 -30.73 9.81
CA PRO A 709 0.41 -31.02 10.21
C PRO A 709 1.37 -31.08 9.01
N VAL A 710 1.61 -29.94 8.38
CA VAL A 710 2.43 -29.82 7.17
C VAL A 710 3.82 -29.30 7.51
N PHE A 711 4.85 -30.05 7.14
CA PHE A 711 6.25 -29.64 7.27
C PHE A 711 6.67 -28.87 6.01
N SER A 712 7.11 -27.62 6.19
CA SER A 712 7.52 -26.73 5.09
C SER A 712 8.93 -26.19 5.32
N GLN A 713 9.66 -25.96 4.23
CA GLN A 713 11.03 -25.43 4.27
C GLN A 713 11.06 -23.95 4.72
N SER A 714 9.98 -23.23 4.44
CA SER A 714 9.80 -21.84 4.84
C SER A 714 8.33 -21.49 5.02
N LYS A 715 8.02 -20.40 5.72
CA LYS A 715 6.64 -19.90 5.86
C LYS A 715 6.57 -18.41 6.13
N LEU A 716 5.42 -17.80 5.86
CA LEU A 716 5.15 -16.41 6.20
C LEU A 716 4.78 -16.23 7.69
N SER A 717 4.86 -15.00 8.19
CA SER A 717 4.29 -14.66 9.50
C SER A 717 2.80 -14.99 9.54
N GLY A 718 2.32 -15.52 10.67
CA GLY A 718 0.94 -15.95 10.86
C GLY A 718 0.61 -17.37 10.37
N TYR A 719 1.40 -17.94 9.46
CA TYR A 719 1.18 -19.30 8.94
C TYR A 719 1.65 -20.38 9.94
N ASN A 720 0.97 -21.52 9.91
CA ASN A 720 1.08 -22.61 10.88
C ASN A 720 1.77 -23.86 10.33
N ASP A 721 2.41 -23.76 9.16
CA ASP A 721 3.35 -24.76 8.69
C ASP A 721 4.45 -25.02 9.74
N ILE A 722 4.94 -26.25 9.84
CA ILE A 722 6.01 -26.65 10.76
C ILE A 722 7.34 -26.50 10.01
N LEU A 723 8.20 -25.59 10.47
CA LEU A 723 9.49 -25.36 9.80
C LEU A 723 10.45 -26.53 10.01
N TYR A 724 11.08 -26.98 8.92
CA TYR A 724 12.18 -27.95 8.97
C TYR A 724 13.40 -27.46 8.18
N PRO A 725 14.61 -27.96 8.49
CA PRO A 725 15.81 -27.62 7.73
C PRO A 725 15.71 -28.05 6.27
N SER A 726 15.80 -27.07 5.37
CA SER A 726 15.58 -27.27 3.94
C SER A 726 16.47 -28.35 3.31
N ALA A 727 15.85 -29.28 2.57
CA ALA A 727 16.59 -30.24 1.75
C ALA A 727 17.39 -29.57 0.63
N TRP A 728 16.96 -28.39 0.16
CA TRP A 728 17.69 -27.58 -0.80
C TRP A 728 19.09 -27.22 -0.30
N ASN A 729 19.18 -26.76 0.96
CA ASN A 729 20.47 -26.41 1.58
C ASN A 729 21.27 -27.65 1.97
N TYR A 730 20.64 -28.69 2.51
CA TYR A 730 21.36 -29.91 2.94
C TYR A 730 21.99 -30.67 1.76
N MET A 731 21.30 -30.68 0.61
CA MET A 731 21.75 -31.33 -0.62
C MET A 731 22.58 -30.42 -1.53
N ASP A 732 22.99 -29.24 -1.05
CA ASP A 732 23.87 -28.32 -1.78
C ASP A 732 23.37 -27.95 -3.19
N LYS A 733 22.05 -27.74 -3.35
CA LYS A 733 21.47 -27.31 -4.64
C LYS A 733 22.06 -25.99 -5.13
N VAL A 734 22.47 -25.15 -4.18
CA VAL A 734 23.34 -23.99 -4.40
C VAL A 734 24.45 -24.08 -3.35
N LYS A 735 25.71 -24.10 -3.78
CA LYS A 735 26.86 -24.29 -2.91
C LYS A 735 27.86 -23.14 -2.97
N TYR A 736 28.45 -22.83 -1.82
CA TYR A 736 29.69 -22.08 -1.74
C TYR A 736 30.85 -23.01 -2.07
N ASP A 737 31.45 -22.82 -3.24
CA ASP A 737 32.54 -23.65 -3.75
C ASP A 737 33.54 -22.81 -4.58
N PRO A 738 34.30 -21.91 -3.95
CA PRO A 738 35.26 -21.06 -4.65
C PRO A 738 36.27 -21.89 -5.45
N THR A 739 36.47 -21.52 -6.72
CA THR A 739 37.40 -22.21 -7.63
C THR A 739 38.61 -21.32 -7.94
N PRO A 740 39.68 -21.83 -8.57
CA PRO A 740 40.77 -20.99 -9.06
C PRO A 740 40.32 -19.89 -10.04
N GLU A 741 39.27 -20.13 -10.83
CA GLU A 741 38.67 -19.17 -11.76
C GLU A 741 37.78 -18.14 -11.04
N HIS A 742 37.14 -18.57 -9.95
CA HIS A 742 36.25 -17.75 -9.13
C HIS A 742 36.63 -17.82 -7.64
N PRO A 743 37.80 -17.25 -7.27
CA PRO A 743 38.29 -17.32 -5.90
C PRO A 743 37.51 -16.37 -4.99
N ASP A 744 37.30 -16.78 -3.74
CA ASP A 744 36.73 -15.93 -2.69
C ASP A 744 37.84 -15.16 -1.97
N VAL A 745 38.32 -14.10 -2.62
CA VAL A 745 39.40 -13.23 -2.08
C VAL A 745 38.94 -12.43 -0.87
N ALA A 746 39.87 -11.83 -0.12
CA ALA A 746 39.56 -10.99 1.03
C ALA A 746 38.64 -9.81 0.66
N PHE A 747 37.82 -9.34 1.61
CA PHE A 747 36.78 -8.33 1.39
C PHE A 747 37.27 -7.08 0.63
N PHE A 748 38.44 -6.55 0.99
CA PHE A 748 39.00 -5.35 0.35
C PHE A 748 39.48 -5.57 -1.09
N GLU A 749 39.84 -6.80 -1.46
CA GLU A 749 40.29 -7.18 -2.80
C GLU A 749 39.12 -7.39 -3.77
N LYS A 750 37.91 -7.62 -3.24
CA LYS A 750 36.69 -7.73 -4.03
C LYS A 750 36.30 -6.40 -4.69
N SER A 751 35.57 -6.50 -5.79
CA SER A 751 34.99 -5.34 -6.47
C SER A 751 33.95 -4.63 -5.59
N ASN A 752 34.00 -3.31 -5.54
CA ASN A 752 33.09 -2.46 -4.76
C ASN A 752 31.72 -2.32 -5.43
N THR A 753 31.02 -3.44 -5.62
CA THR A 753 29.82 -3.55 -6.45
C THR A 753 28.72 -4.26 -5.68
N LEU A 754 27.48 -3.77 -5.80
CA LEU A 754 26.28 -4.50 -5.39
C LEU A 754 25.84 -5.43 -6.51
N PHE A 755 25.91 -6.73 -6.27
CA PHE A 755 25.67 -7.75 -7.29
C PHE A 755 24.39 -8.57 -7.04
N TRP A 756 23.62 -8.79 -8.11
CA TRP A 756 22.48 -9.71 -8.13
C TRP A 756 22.22 -10.27 -9.53
N ARG A 757 21.95 -11.58 -9.58
CA ARG A 757 21.43 -12.30 -10.75
C ARG A 757 20.30 -13.23 -10.32
N GLY A 758 19.22 -13.26 -11.09
CA GLY A 758 18.10 -14.16 -10.82
C GLY A 758 16.98 -14.06 -11.84
N ALA A 759 16.08 -15.04 -11.81
CA ALA A 759 14.86 -15.05 -12.62
C ALA A 759 13.72 -14.29 -11.92
N THR A 760 12.70 -13.90 -12.68
CA THR A 760 11.42 -13.32 -12.19
C THR A 760 10.51 -14.40 -11.62
N SER A 761 11.01 -15.16 -10.64
CA SER A 761 10.36 -16.37 -10.15
C SER A 761 9.41 -16.16 -8.96
N GLU A 762 9.26 -14.96 -8.41
CA GLU A 762 8.56 -14.76 -7.13
C GLU A 762 7.03 -14.84 -7.19
N GLY A 763 6.45 -14.71 -8.38
CA GLY A 763 5.01 -14.73 -8.61
C GLY A 763 4.71 -14.80 -10.10
N VAL A 764 3.44 -14.71 -10.46
CA VAL A 764 2.98 -14.78 -11.85
C VAL A 764 2.19 -13.53 -12.24
N SER A 765 2.49 -12.94 -13.39
CA SER A 765 1.66 -11.90 -13.97
C SER A 765 0.96 -12.42 -15.22
N THR A 766 -0.35 -12.66 -15.15
CA THR A 766 -1.07 -13.40 -16.20
C THR A 766 -1.40 -12.57 -17.44
N GLY A 767 -1.30 -11.25 -17.37
CA GLY A 767 -1.70 -10.34 -18.46
C GLY A 767 -3.19 -10.38 -18.78
N THR A 768 -3.58 -9.72 -19.87
CA THR A 768 -5.00 -9.59 -20.28
C THR A 768 -5.54 -10.75 -21.11
N ASN A 769 -4.71 -11.76 -21.40
CA ASN A 769 -5.10 -12.93 -22.21
C ASN A 769 -5.28 -14.15 -21.30
N TYR A 770 -6.35 -14.91 -21.49
CA TYR A 770 -6.69 -16.13 -20.74
C TYR A 770 -5.72 -17.31 -20.95
N ALA A 771 -4.65 -17.13 -21.73
CA ALA A 771 -3.67 -18.17 -21.97
C ALA A 771 -2.70 -18.22 -20.78
N LEU A 772 -2.62 -19.37 -20.11
CA LEU A 772 -1.59 -19.66 -19.12
C LEU A 772 -0.19 -19.35 -19.72
N PRO A 773 0.78 -18.88 -18.91
CA PRO A 773 2.14 -18.68 -19.37
C PRO A 773 2.66 -19.92 -20.09
N HIS A 774 3.26 -19.74 -21.27
CA HIS A 774 3.77 -20.83 -22.12
C HIS A 774 4.81 -21.75 -21.43
N ASP A 775 5.35 -21.36 -20.28
CA ASP A 775 6.33 -22.12 -19.48
C ASP A 775 5.70 -23.02 -18.40
N PHE A 776 4.38 -23.00 -18.20
CA PHE A 776 3.73 -24.02 -17.39
C PHE A 776 3.51 -25.25 -18.27
N ASP A 777 4.54 -26.11 -18.37
CA ASP A 777 4.39 -27.50 -18.78
C ASP A 777 3.49 -28.20 -17.75
N VAL A 778 2.18 -28.03 -17.89
CA VAL A 778 1.21 -28.87 -17.19
C VAL A 778 1.39 -30.25 -17.81
N ASN A 779 1.99 -31.18 -17.07
CA ASN A 779 2.14 -32.56 -17.52
C ASN A 779 0.75 -33.09 -17.93
N PRO A 780 0.51 -33.43 -19.21
CA PRO A 780 -0.82 -33.80 -19.70
C PRO A 780 -1.34 -35.11 -19.08
N GLU A 781 -0.48 -35.92 -18.44
CA GLU A 781 -0.87 -37.11 -17.68
C GLU A 781 -1.34 -36.81 -16.24
N LEU A 782 -1.25 -35.55 -15.78
CA LEU A 782 -1.65 -35.06 -14.46
C LEU A 782 -2.82 -34.06 -14.54
N GLU A 783 -3.68 -34.14 -15.56
CA GLU A 783 -4.91 -33.35 -15.60
C GLU A 783 -5.77 -33.64 -14.35
N SER A 784 -5.70 -32.74 -13.38
CA SER A 784 -6.64 -32.69 -12.27
C SER A 784 -8.04 -32.50 -12.85
N PRO A 785 -9.02 -33.38 -12.55
CA PRO A 785 -10.41 -33.18 -12.95
C PRO A 785 -11.07 -31.96 -12.26
N HIS A 786 -10.31 -31.18 -11.49
CA HIS A 786 -10.79 -30.04 -10.70
C HIS A 786 -10.10 -28.71 -11.02
N VAL A 787 -9.11 -28.67 -11.93
CA VAL A 787 -8.69 -27.40 -12.51
C VAL A 787 -9.74 -27.04 -13.53
N ASN A 788 -10.73 -26.24 -13.13
CA ASN A 788 -11.69 -25.68 -14.07
C ASN A 788 -11.00 -24.50 -14.77
N PRO A 789 -10.53 -24.62 -16.03
CA PRO A 789 -9.85 -23.53 -16.74
C PRO A 789 -10.75 -22.30 -16.91
N GLU A 790 -12.07 -22.44 -16.70
CA GLU A 790 -13.05 -21.34 -16.76
C GLU A 790 -13.02 -20.41 -15.53
N ARG A 791 -12.25 -20.71 -14.47
CA ARG A 791 -12.15 -19.89 -13.24
C ARG A 791 -10.91 -18.99 -13.15
N ILE A 792 -10.15 -18.82 -14.23
CA ILE A 792 -9.05 -17.84 -14.26
C ILE A 792 -9.67 -16.44 -14.34
N ILE A 793 -9.80 -15.80 -13.18
CA ILE A 793 -10.24 -14.40 -13.08
C ILE A 793 -9.16 -13.53 -13.76
N PRO A 794 -9.51 -12.52 -14.59
CA PRO A 794 -8.54 -11.65 -15.26
C PRO A 794 -7.85 -10.64 -14.32
N SER A 795 -7.55 -11.04 -13.07
CA SER A 795 -7.07 -10.15 -12.00
C SER A 795 -5.55 -10.06 -11.88
N GLY A 796 -4.77 -10.76 -12.70
CA GLY A 796 -3.31 -10.83 -12.58
C GLY A 796 -2.51 -9.92 -13.55
N ALA A 797 -3.18 -9.07 -14.33
CA ALA A 797 -2.51 -8.16 -15.25
C ALA A 797 -1.78 -7.03 -14.51
N GLY A 798 -0.50 -6.81 -14.81
CA GLY A 798 0.32 -5.75 -14.20
C GLY A 798 0.83 -6.05 -12.78
N THR A 799 0.55 -7.22 -12.21
CA THR A 799 1.01 -7.60 -10.85
C THR A 799 2.53 -7.59 -10.71
N TRP A 800 3.28 -7.84 -11.79
CA TRP A 800 4.74 -7.78 -11.81
C TRP A 800 5.32 -6.43 -11.35
N GLN A 801 4.55 -5.33 -11.45
CA GLN A 801 4.99 -4.00 -11.04
C GLN A 801 5.21 -3.86 -9.53
N GLY A 802 4.55 -4.73 -8.76
CA GLY A 802 4.67 -4.83 -7.31
C GLY A 802 5.64 -5.90 -6.83
N MET A 803 6.18 -6.74 -7.72
CA MET A 803 7.09 -7.84 -7.37
C MET A 803 8.48 -7.33 -7.00
N THR A 804 9.06 -7.85 -5.92
CA THR A 804 10.28 -7.32 -5.28
C THR A 804 11.53 -7.42 -6.16
N ARG A 805 11.74 -8.54 -6.86
CA ARG A 805 12.85 -8.76 -7.80
C ARG A 805 12.76 -7.81 -8.99
N GLN A 806 11.57 -7.70 -9.59
CA GLN A 806 11.30 -6.74 -10.66
C GLN A 806 11.58 -5.31 -10.20
N ARG A 807 11.11 -4.94 -9.01
CA ARG A 807 11.33 -3.61 -8.41
C ARG A 807 12.81 -3.34 -8.14
N LEU A 808 13.56 -4.31 -7.63
CA LEU A 808 15.01 -4.17 -7.42
C LEU A 808 15.73 -3.91 -8.74
N VAL A 809 15.44 -4.70 -9.79
CA VAL A 809 16.06 -4.55 -11.11
C VAL A 809 15.71 -3.20 -11.73
N HIS A 810 14.44 -2.79 -11.65
CA HIS A 810 13.99 -1.48 -12.11
C HIS A 810 14.73 -0.34 -11.38
N LEU A 811 14.78 -0.42 -10.05
CA LEU A 811 15.41 0.57 -9.18
C LEU A 811 16.91 0.70 -9.46
N ALA A 812 17.63 -0.43 -9.58
CA ALA A 812 19.08 -0.46 -9.75
C ALA A 812 19.53 0.06 -11.12
N ASN A 813 18.79 -0.26 -12.18
CA ASN A 813 19.19 0.09 -13.54
C ASN A 813 18.60 1.40 -14.06
N ASN A 814 17.64 1.97 -13.31
CA ASN A 814 16.91 3.17 -13.68
C ASN A 814 16.38 3.12 -15.12
N LEU A 815 15.76 2.00 -15.48
CA LEU A 815 15.43 1.67 -16.87
C LEU A 815 14.36 2.63 -17.40
N THR A 816 13.48 3.12 -16.52
CA THR A 816 12.48 4.11 -16.89
C THR A 816 12.19 5.16 -15.82
N ASP A 817 12.74 5.10 -14.59
CA ASP A 817 12.41 6.06 -13.54
C ASP A 817 13.09 7.44 -13.75
N SER A 818 12.34 8.51 -13.53
CA SER A 818 12.87 9.89 -13.50
C SER A 818 12.77 10.50 -12.11
N GLU A 819 12.14 9.78 -11.18
CA GLU A 819 11.84 10.29 -9.87
C GLU A 819 13.08 10.17 -8.96
N PRO A 820 13.44 11.24 -8.23
CA PRO A 820 14.57 11.21 -7.31
C PRO A 820 14.38 10.20 -6.17
N GLN A 821 15.45 9.48 -5.85
CA GLN A 821 15.52 8.58 -4.71
C GLN A 821 15.99 9.31 -3.46
N LEU A 822 15.49 8.93 -2.30
CA LEU A 822 15.90 9.55 -1.05
C LEU A 822 17.15 8.85 -0.48
N VAL A 823 18.17 9.63 -0.12
CA VAL A 823 19.43 9.13 0.43
C VAL A 823 19.80 9.97 1.65
N LEU A 824 20.23 9.33 2.73
CA LEU A 824 20.78 10.02 3.89
C LEU A 824 22.26 10.35 3.61
N LEU A 825 22.59 11.64 3.60
CA LEU A 825 23.92 12.15 3.27
C LEU A 825 24.45 13.08 4.37
N PRO A 826 25.77 13.28 4.46
CA PRO A 826 26.35 14.28 5.35
C PRO A 826 25.89 15.69 4.94
N SER A 827 25.53 16.49 5.94
CA SER A 827 25.07 17.85 5.74
C SER A 827 26.22 18.75 5.29
N SER A 828 26.00 19.50 4.21
CA SER A 828 26.94 20.53 3.75
C SER A 828 26.97 21.75 4.67
N THR A 829 25.96 21.92 5.53
CA THR A 829 25.79 23.10 6.38
C THR A 829 26.18 22.87 7.84
N GLN A 830 26.04 21.64 8.34
CA GLN A 830 26.33 21.29 9.73
C GLN A 830 27.28 20.10 9.79
N ARG A 831 28.53 20.36 10.17
CA ARG A 831 29.57 19.34 10.30
C ARG A 831 29.15 18.27 11.31
N GLY A 832 29.35 17.00 10.96
CA GLY A 832 29.02 15.85 11.82
C GLY A 832 27.53 15.54 11.91
N LYS A 833 26.70 16.11 11.03
CA LYS A 833 25.27 15.80 10.95
C LYS A 833 24.88 15.30 9.58
N TYR A 834 23.74 14.62 9.53
CA TYR A 834 23.17 14.02 8.32
C TYR A 834 21.84 14.65 7.95
N ILE A 835 21.50 14.65 6.67
CA ILE A 835 20.25 15.17 6.12
C ILE A 835 19.78 14.28 4.97
N TYR A 836 18.47 14.05 4.89
CA TYR A 836 17.87 13.34 3.78
C TYR A 836 17.81 14.24 2.55
N GLU A 837 18.35 13.77 1.44
CA GLU A 837 18.35 14.48 0.16
C GLU A 837 17.80 13.61 -0.96
N SER A 838 17.10 14.25 -1.88
CA SER A 838 16.60 13.63 -3.11
C SER A 838 17.70 13.62 -4.17
N VAL A 839 18.21 12.45 -4.50
CA VAL A 839 19.28 12.24 -5.49
C VAL A 839 18.67 11.67 -6.77
N SER A 840 19.10 12.16 -7.93
CA SER A 840 18.60 11.64 -9.20
C SER A 840 19.10 10.21 -9.41
N PRO A 841 18.29 9.30 -9.98
CA PRO A 841 18.75 7.94 -10.27
C PRO A 841 19.98 7.90 -11.21
N SER A 842 20.08 8.85 -12.15
CA SER A 842 21.26 9.01 -13.01
C SER A 842 22.53 9.35 -12.25
N ASP A 843 22.44 10.15 -11.19
CA ASP A 843 23.59 10.43 -10.32
C ASP A 843 23.96 9.18 -9.51
N LEU A 844 22.97 8.47 -8.94
CA LEU A 844 23.21 7.26 -8.16
C LEU A 844 23.91 6.18 -8.99
N ARG A 845 23.45 5.93 -10.22
CA ARG A 845 24.09 4.95 -11.12
C ARG A 845 25.51 5.32 -11.52
N ARG A 846 25.83 6.62 -11.57
CA ARG A 846 27.19 7.10 -11.87
C ARG A 846 28.11 7.01 -10.65
N LEU A 847 27.55 7.19 -9.46
CA LEU A 847 28.29 7.34 -8.20
C LEU A 847 28.44 6.01 -7.44
N LEU A 848 27.51 5.08 -7.61
CA LEU A 848 27.52 3.76 -6.99
C LEU A 848 27.61 2.69 -8.08
N ASN A 849 28.40 1.64 -7.84
CA ASN A 849 28.52 0.53 -8.77
C ASN A 849 27.48 -0.55 -8.42
N LEU A 850 26.53 -0.77 -9.32
CA LEU A 850 25.50 -1.79 -9.20
C LEU A 850 25.53 -2.68 -10.44
N ASP A 851 25.49 -3.98 -10.22
CA ASP A 851 25.33 -4.96 -11.27
C ASP A 851 24.19 -5.93 -10.90
N VAL A 852 22.98 -5.54 -11.28
CA VAL A 852 21.72 -6.19 -10.91
C VAL A 852 20.93 -6.45 -12.18
N ALA A 853 20.66 -7.69 -12.53
CA ALA A 853 19.95 -8.01 -13.77
C ALA A 853 19.16 -9.32 -13.72
N VAL A 854 18.08 -9.36 -14.51
CA VAL A 854 17.34 -10.61 -14.78
C VAL A 854 18.12 -11.44 -15.79
N VAL A 855 18.26 -12.73 -15.51
CA VAL A 855 18.97 -13.68 -16.39
C VAL A 855 18.02 -14.34 -17.40
N ASP A 856 18.54 -14.57 -18.61
CA ASP A 856 17.95 -15.36 -19.71
C ASP A 856 16.60 -14.87 -20.26
N LYS A 857 15.51 -15.07 -19.50
CA LYS A 857 14.14 -14.78 -19.93
C LYS A 857 13.30 -14.28 -18.76
N ILE A 858 12.27 -13.47 -19.09
CA ILE A 858 11.19 -13.20 -18.14
C ILE A 858 10.39 -14.49 -17.96
N SER A 859 10.48 -15.07 -16.76
CA SER A 859 9.69 -16.22 -16.34
C SER A 859 8.35 -15.76 -15.76
N ARG A 860 7.35 -16.64 -15.79
CA ARG A 860 6.07 -16.47 -15.05
C ARG A 860 5.28 -15.19 -15.43
N CYS A 861 5.27 -14.84 -16.71
CA CYS A 861 4.45 -13.76 -17.26
C CYS A 861 3.47 -14.29 -18.32
N GLY A 862 2.42 -13.53 -18.63
CA GLY A 862 1.42 -13.86 -19.65
C GLY A 862 1.04 -12.63 -20.50
N GLY A 863 0.67 -12.88 -21.74
CA GLY A 863 0.16 -11.85 -22.66
C GLY A 863 1.09 -10.63 -22.83
N VAL A 864 0.52 -9.43 -22.69
CA VAL A 864 1.23 -8.16 -22.88
C VAL A 864 2.28 -7.90 -21.81
N ASP A 865 2.11 -8.46 -20.61
CA ASP A 865 3.03 -8.21 -19.49
C ASP A 865 4.42 -8.78 -19.79
N CYS A 866 4.51 -9.97 -20.41
CA CYS A 866 5.80 -10.51 -20.85
C CYS A 866 6.58 -9.58 -21.79
N ALA A 867 5.88 -8.99 -22.76
CA ALA A 867 6.50 -8.12 -23.74
C ALA A 867 6.98 -6.81 -23.10
N VAL A 868 6.17 -6.26 -22.19
CA VAL A 868 6.49 -5.05 -21.43
C VAL A 868 7.65 -5.31 -20.47
N GLU A 869 7.64 -6.39 -19.69
CA GLU A 869 8.74 -6.76 -18.79
C GLU A 869 10.05 -6.99 -19.55
N LYS A 870 10.00 -7.67 -20.71
CA LYS A 870 11.20 -7.90 -21.53
C LYS A 870 11.78 -6.60 -22.09
N ALA A 871 10.92 -5.67 -22.51
CA ALA A 871 11.34 -4.34 -22.94
C ALA A 871 11.88 -3.50 -21.77
N GLU A 872 11.29 -3.66 -20.57
CA GLU A 872 11.67 -2.93 -19.37
C GLU A 872 13.03 -3.40 -18.80
N PHE A 873 13.32 -4.70 -18.73
CA PHE A 873 14.36 -5.25 -17.83
C PHE A 873 15.75 -5.55 -18.40
N GLY A 874 16.04 -5.32 -19.68
CA GLY A 874 17.41 -5.44 -20.23
C GLY A 874 18.16 -6.73 -19.80
N LEU A 875 17.72 -7.88 -20.34
CA LEU A 875 18.17 -9.21 -19.91
C LEU A 875 19.68 -9.46 -20.16
N VAL A 876 20.31 -10.22 -19.27
CA VAL A 876 21.70 -10.68 -19.41
C VAL A 876 21.77 -12.20 -19.52
N GLY A 877 22.86 -12.71 -20.10
CA GLY A 877 23.12 -14.16 -20.14
C GLY A 877 23.37 -14.73 -18.74
N PRO A 878 23.32 -16.07 -18.60
CA PRO A 878 23.54 -16.72 -17.32
C PRO A 878 25.02 -16.61 -16.93
N SER A 879 25.28 -16.43 -15.64
CA SER A 879 26.63 -16.43 -15.07
C SER A 879 26.82 -17.65 -14.17
N ASP A 880 28.05 -18.16 -14.08
CA ASP A 880 28.41 -19.14 -13.06
C ASP A 880 28.04 -18.59 -11.67
N PHE A 881 27.45 -19.43 -10.81
CA PHE A 881 27.11 -19.02 -9.44
C PHE A 881 28.36 -18.64 -8.63
N GLN A 882 29.51 -19.27 -8.88
CA GLN A 882 30.75 -18.95 -8.16
C GLN A 882 31.27 -17.54 -8.48
N HIS A 883 30.81 -16.91 -9.57
CA HIS A 883 31.14 -15.51 -9.90
C HIS A 883 30.69 -14.51 -8.82
N HIS A 884 29.75 -14.86 -7.94
CA HIS A 884 29.31 -13.98 -6.85
C HIS A 884 30.49 -13.56 -5.95
N TRP A 885 31.48 -14.44 -5.73
CA TRP A 885 32.56 -14.20 -4.76
C TRP A 885 33.50 -13.04 -5.11
N SER A 886 33.47 -12.51 -6.33
CA SER A 886 34.28 -11.34 -6.72
C SER A 886 33.68 -9.99 -6.29
N HIS A 887 32.51 -9.96 -5.65
CA HIS A 887 31.77 -8.74 -5.34
C HIS A 887 31.61 -8.53 -3.83
N ARG A 888 31.84 -7.30 -3.34
CA ARG A 888 31.74 -6.98 -1.91
C ARG A 888 30.33 -7.14 -1.35
N TYR A 889 29.30 -6.83 -2.14
CA TYR A 889 27.93 -6.79 -1.66
C TYR A 889 27.05 -7.73 -2.49
N LEU A 890 26.45 -8.73 -1.85
CA LEU A 890 25.60 -9.73 -2.51
C LEU A 890 24.15 -9.52 -2.08
N PHE A 891 23.25 -9.23 -3.02
CA PHE A 891 21.84 -9.07 -2.70
C PHE A 891 21.11 -10.42 -2.69
N ASP A 892 20.35 -10.70 -1.65
CA ASP A 892 19.48 -11.86 -1.50
C ASP A 892 18.01 -11.42 -1.46
N LEU A 893 17.19 -12.08 -2.27
CA LEU A 893 15.76 -11.83 -2.40
C LEU A 893 15.01 -13.16 -2.46
N ASP A 894 13.90 -13.23 -1.72
CA ASP A 894 12.95 -14.33 -1.80
C ASP A 894 12.49 -14.57 -3.25
N GLY A 895 12.17 -15.84 -3.54
CA GLY A 895 11.52 -16.27 -4.76
C GLY A 895 10.03 -16.48 -4.51
N ALA A 896 9.49 -17.61 -4.99
CA ALA A 896 8.13 -18.01 -4.64
C ALA A 896 8.03 -18.41 -3.15
N GLY A 897 9.14 -18.93 -2.60
CA GLY A 897 9.41 -19.12 -1.19
C GLY A 897 10.75 -18.47 -0.81
N PHE A 898 11.42 -19.03 0.20
CA PHE A 898 12.75 -18.61 0.60
C PHE A 898 13.81 -18.66 -0.52
N SER A 899 14.92 -17.93 -0.34
CA SER A 899 16.06 -17.96 -1.26
C SER A 899 17.14 -18.94 -0.81
N GLY A 900 17.38 -19.99 -1.61
CA GLY A 900 18.47 -20.94 -1.36
C GLY A 900 19.89 -20.39 -1.51
N ARG A 901 20.06 -19.10 -1.83
CA ARG A 901 21.37 -18.45 -2.04
C ARG A 901 21.97 -17.84 -0.78
N PHE A 902 21.14 -17.58 0.24
CA PHE A 902 21.56 -16.82 1.41
C PHE A 902 22.64 -17.51 2.25
N LEU A 903 22.52 -18.81 2.50
CA LEU A 903 23.52 -19.55 3.27
C LEU A 903 24.90 -19.58 2.56
N PRO A 904 25.00 -19.87 1.25
CA PRO A 904 26.24 -19.69 0.49
C PRO A 904 26.82 -18.27 0.57
N PHE A 905 25.97 -17.23 0.56
CA PHE A 905 26.45 -15.85 0.69
C PHE A 905 27.06 -15.58 2.07
N LEU A 906 26.43 -16.08 3.14
CA LEU A 906 26.98 -16.00 4.50
C LEU A 906 28.33 -16.73 4.62
N GLN A 907 28.56 -17.81 3.87
CA GLN A 907 29.82 -18.55 3.90
C GLN A 907 31.00 -17.81 3.22
N SER A 908 30.69 -16.83 2.36
CA SER A 908 31.69 -16.08 1.61
C SER A 908 32.29 -14.91 2.39
N HIS A 909 33.40 -14.37 1.90
CA HIS A 909 33.98 -13.10 2.38
C HIS A 909 33.22 -11.86 1.89
N SER A 910 31.97 -12.00 1.43
CA SER A 910 31.14 -10.92 0.90
C SER A 910 30.05 -10.53 1.89
N LEU A 911 29.59 -9.28 1.86
CA LEU A 911 28.54 -8.79 2.75
C LEU A 911 27.14 -9.04 2.14
N PRO A 912 26.30 -9.91 2.75
CA PRO A 912 24.97 -10.16 2.22
C PRO A 912 24.00 -9.02 2.59
N PHE A 913 23.25 -8.55 1.61
CA PHE A 913 22.09 -7.67 1.76
C PHE A 913 20.84 -8.54 1.60
N LYS A 914 19.95 -8.61 2.59
CA LYS A 914 18.79 -9.52 2.54
C LYS A 914 17.47 -8.76 2.61
N THR A 915 16.57 -9.07 1.68
CA THR A 915 15.13 -8.74 1.79
C THR A 915 14.34 -10.04 1.72
N ALA A 916 13.65 -10.36 2.81
CA ALA A 916 12.86 -11.58 2.93
C ALA A 916 11.58 -11.37 3.75
N MET A 917 10.53 -12.08 3.37
CA MET A 917 9.25 -12.23 4.07
C MET A 917 9.09 -13.65 4.63
N PHE A 918 9.72 -14.64 3.99
CA PHE A 918 9.69 -16.02 4.43
C PHE A 918 10.62 -16.24 5.60
N ARG A 919 10.09 -16.90 6.64
CA ARG A 919 10.86 -17.38 7.77
C ARG A 919 11.38 -18.79 7.52
N GLU A 920 12.58 -19.04 8.01
CA GLU A 920 13.27 -20.32 7.94
C GLU A 920 13.70 -20.81 9.33
N TRP A 921 14.12 -22.07 9.44
CA TRP A 921 14.45 -22.71 10.73
C TRP A 921 15.54 -21.98 11.53
N TYR A 922 16.40 -21.23 10.85
CA TYR A 922 17.59 -20.58 11.41
C TYR A 922 17.41 -19.11 11.79
N ASP A 923 16.25 -18.49 11.55
CA ASP A 923 16.10 -17.03 11.72
C ASP A 923 16.38 -16.53 13.13
N ASP A 924 16.09 -17.33 14.16
CA ASP A 924 16.37 -16.99 15.56
C ASP A 924 17.86 -17.09 15.91
N ARG A 925 18.68 -17.68 15.02
CA ARG A 925 20.13 -17.87 15.21
C ARG A 925 20.96 -16.80 14.54
N ILE A 926 20.37 -15.95 13.69
CA ILE A 926 21.08 -14.91 12.95
C ILE A 926 20.55 -13.52 13.30
N PHE A 927 21.45 -12.52 13.28
CA PHE A 927 21.15 -11.18 13.76
C PHE A 927 21.45 -10.17 12.65
N ALA A 928 20.42 -9.46 12.21
CA ALA A 928 20.54 -8.37 11.26
C ALA A 928 21.45 -7.25 11.81
N TRP A 929 22.23 -6.61 10.94
CA TRP A 929 23.31 -5.66 11.25
C TRP A 929 24.53 -6.23 11.98
N ARG A 930 24.56 -7.54 12.22
CA ARG A 930 25.72 -8.26 12.76
C ARG A 930 26.22 -9.35 11.83
N HIS A 931 25.31 -10.15 11.28
CA HIS A 931 25.67 -11.26 10.36
C HIS A 931 25.32 -10.94 8.89
N PHE A 932 24.43 -9.99 8.66
CA PHE A 932 24.02 -9.53 7.33
C PHE A 932 23.38 -8.15 7.42
N VAL A 933 23.19 -7.48 6.27
CA VAL A 933 22.51 -6.17 6.18
C VAL A 933 21.05 -6.38 5.77
N PRO A 934 20.06 -6.04 6.60
CA PRO A 934 18.65 -6.18 6.24
C PRO A 934 18.18 -5.00 5.38
N ILE A 935 17.36 -5.27 4.37
CA ILE A 935 16.70 -4.26 3.54
C ILE A 935 15.20 -4.52 3.54
N ASP A 936 14.43 -3.46 3.80
CA ASP A 936 12.97 -3.49 3.82
C ASP A 936 12.37 -4.00 2.48
N PRO A 937 11.29 -4.79 2.48
CA PRO A 937 10.57 -5.20 1.26
C PRO A 937 10.13 -4.04 0.35
N ARG A 938 9.99 -2.83 0.91
CA ARG A 938 9.73 -1.60 0.14
C ARG A 938 10.93 -1.13 -0.67
N LEU A 939 12.13 -1.66 -0.45
CA LEU A 939 13.40 -1.31 -1.10
C LEU A 939 13.83 0.16 -0.99
N HIS A 940 13.09 0.97 -0.23
CA HIS A 940 13.29 2.41 -0.10
C HIS A 940 14.63 2.80 0.56
N GLY A 941 15.27 1.87 1.27
CA GLY A 941 16.57 2.05 1.92
C GLY A 941 17.79 1.62 1.10
N VAL A 942 17.61 0.95 -0.05
CA VAL A 942 18.71 0.30 -0.80
C VAL A 942 19.89 1.24 -1.05
N PHE A 943 19.63 2.40 -1.66
CA PHE A 943 20.68 3.34 -2.02
C PHE A 943 21.33 4.02 -0.81
N SER A 944 20.55 4.29 0.24
CA SER A 944 21.10 4.90 1.46
C SER A 944 22.01 3.94 2.22
N THR A 945 21.64 2.65 2.26
CA THR A 945 22.47 1.61 2.88
C THR A 945 23.71 1.32 2.04
N LEU A 946 23.57 1.20 0.71
CA LEU A 946 24.73 1.00 -0.16
C LEU A 946 25.68 2.20 -0.09
N ALA A 947 25.17 3.44 -0.09
CA ALA A 947 26.00 4.63 0.05
C ALA A 947 26.82 4.62 1.35
N TYR A 948 26.23 4.21 2.48
CA TYR A 948 26.95 4.09 3.76
C TYR A 948 28.18 3.17 3.63
N PHE A 949 28.02 1.95 3.10
CA PHE A 949 29.12 0.98 3.02
C PHE A 949 30.10 1.27 1.87
N ALA A 950 29.58 1.53 0.66
CA ALA A 950 30.36 1.63 -0.56
C ALA A 950 31.04 3.00 -0.72
N GLY A 951 30.50 4.04 -0.07
CA GLY A 951 30.91 5.43 -0.27
C GLY A 951 30.68 5.91 -1.71
N PHE A 952 30.79 7.21 -1.93
CA PHE A 952 30.91 7.76 -3.28
C PHE A 952 31.44 9.19 -3.26
N GLU A 953 32.05 9.61 -4.37
CA GLU A 953 32.52 10.97 -4.57
C GLU A 953 32.02 11.51 -5.92
N GLY A 954 31.40 12.68 -5.89
CA GLY A 954 31.05 13.43 -7.09
C GLY A 954 29.89 14.39 -6.90
N GLN A 955 29.40 14.93 -8.01
CA GLN A 955 28.34 15.93 -7.99
C GLN A 955 26.96 15.31 -7.98
N ILE A 956 26.05 15.85 -7.16
CA ILE A 956 24.62 15.53 -7.21
C ILE A 956 23.81 16.79 -7.51
N GLY A 957 22.66 16.62 -8.16
CA GLY A 957 21.70 17.70 -8.43
C GLY A 957 21.62 18.13 -9.90
N LYS A 958 20.74 19.10 -10.19
CA LYS A 958 20.44 19.55 -11.56
C LYS A 958 20.86 20.99 -11.81
N GLY A 959 21.46 21.24 -12.98
CA GLY A 959 21.83 22.58 -13.45
C GLY A 959 22.78 23.31 -12.50
N SER A 960 22.49 24.60 -12.24
CA SER A 960 23.28 25.46 -11.34
C SER A 960 23.18 25.09 -9.85
N ALA A 961 22.37 24.09 -9.49
CA ALA A 961 22.21 23.60 -8.11
C ALA A 961 23.03 22.33 -7.84
N ARG A 962 23.98 21.97 -8.71
CA ARG A 962 24.92 20.87 -8.47
C ARG A 962 25.82 21.19 -7.27
N ARG A 963 26.02 20.21 -6.39
CA ARG A 963 26.96 20.29 -5.27
C ARG A 963 27.86 19.07 -5.24
N ASP A 964 29.11 19.26 -4.85
CA ASP A 964 30.02 18.16 -4.60
C ASP A 964 29.62 17.45 -3.30
N VAL A 965 29.61 16.13 -3.36
CA VAL A 965 29.41 15.23 -2.22
C VAL A 965 30.56 14.27 -2.20
N SER A 966 31.28 14.27 -1.08
CA SER A 966 32.23 13.22 -0.74
C SER A 966 31.69 12.47 0.46
N TRP A 967 31.41 11.19 0.26
CA TRP A 967 30.93 10.30 1.29
C TRP A 967 31.88 9.13 1.44
N PHE A 968 32.57 9.08 2.57
CA PHE A 968 33.59 8.06 2.81
C PHE A 968 32.94 6.68 2.99
N PRO A 969 33.52 5.63 2.42
CA PRO A 969 33.03 4.26 2.58
C PRO A 969 33.25 3.76 4.01
N HIS A 970 32.22 3.14 4.59
CA HIS A 970 32.31 2.37 5.84
C HIS A 970 32.63 0.91 5.54
N ALA A 971 33.70 0.69 4.76
CA ALA A 971 34.05 -0.64 4.26
C ALA A 971 34.53 -1.59 5.36
N LYS A 972 35.12 -1.06 6.45
CA LYS A 972 35.54 -1.86 7.61
C LYS A 972 34.34 -2.39 8.38
N GLU A 973 33.31 -1.56 8.55
CA GLU A 973 32.03 -1.95 9.13
C GLU A 973 31.37 -3.03 8.28
N GLY A 974 31.46 -2.91 6.95
CA GLY A 974 30.98 -3.92 6.02
C GLY A 974 31.72 -5.25 6.11
N GLU A 975 33.06 -5.23 6.11
CA GLU A 975 33.91 -6.40 6.33
C GLU A 975 33.60 -7.07 7.67
N LEU A 976 33.47 -6.28 8.74
CA LEU A 976 33.15 -6.78 10.07
C LEU A 976 31.86 -7.61 10.08
N ILE A 977 30.79 -7.11 9.45
CA ILE A 977 29.51 -7.84 9.37
C ILE A 977 29.66 -9.11 8.52
N ALA A 978 30.39 -9.03 7.40
CA ALA A 978 30.61 -10.18 6.52
C ALA A 978 31.35 -11.31 7.25
N GLU A 979 32.49 -11.00 7.88
CA GLU A 979 33.28 -11.99 8.61
C GLU A 979 32.56 -12.51 9.85
N GLN A 980 31.86 -11.65 10.60
CA GLN A 980 31.03 -12.09 11.74
C GLN A 980 29.91 -13.05 11.29
N GLY A 981 29.26 -12.76 10.16
CA GLY A 981 28.25 -13.62 9.56
C GLY A 981 28.83 -14.98 9.15
N ARG A 982 29.98 -14.97 8.47
CA ARG A 982 30.71 -16.16 8.03
C ARG A 982 31.16 -17.05 9.18
N ASP A 983 31.88 -16.47 10.15
CA ASP A 983 32.38 -17.20 11.30
C ASP A 983 31.25 -17.80 12.14
N TRP A 984 30.14 -17.07 12.26
CA TRP A 984 28.98 -17.53 13.01
C TRP A 984 28.19 -18.61 12.27
N ALA A 985 27.93 -18.44 10.98
CA ALA A 985 27.27 -19.44 10.14
C ALA A 985 28.03 -20.77 10.15
N GLY A 986 29.37 -20.72 10.12
CA GLY A 986 30.25 -21.88 10.23
C GLY A 986 30.16 -22.63 11.58
N GLN A 987 29.44 -22.10 12.58
CA GLN A 987 29.29 -22.70 13.90
C GLN A 987 27.87 -23.14 14.23
N VAL A 988 26.83 -22.51 13.65
CA VAL A 988 25.43 -22.77 14.03
C VAL A 988 24.48 -23.09 12.87
N LEU A 989 24.96 -23.00 11.63
CA LEU A 989 24.20 -23.27 10.40
C LEU A 989 24.82 -24.39 9.55
N ARG A 990 25.62 -25.26 10.17
CA ARG A 990 26.24 -26.40 9.48
C ARG A 990 25.20 -27.47 9.17
N LYS A 991 25.55 -28.44 8.32
CA LYS A 991 24.69 -29.60 8.05
C LYS A 991 24.40 -30.39 9.33
N GLU A 992 25.38 -30.46 10.24
CA GLU A 992 25.22 -31.06 11.55
C GLU A 992 24.18 -30.32 12.40
N ASP A 993 24.14 -28.98 12.34
CA ASP A 993 23.16 -28.18 13.07
C ASP A 993 21.74 -28.37 12.51
N MET A 994 21.61 -28.58 11.20
CA MET A 994 20.36 -29.01 10.56
C MET A 994 19.90 -30.37 11.10
N GLU A 995 20.80 -31.36 11.15
CA GLU A 995 20.51 -32.69 11.71
C GLU A 995 20.07 -32.60 13.18
N ILE A 996 20.78 -31.81 14.00
CA ILE A 996 20.46 -31.63 15.43
C ILE A 996 19.08 -30.98 15.61
N TYR A 997 18.77 -29.94 14.82
CA TYR A 997 17.48 -29.27 14.86
C TYR A 997 16.37 -30.23 14.45
N PHE A 998 16.55 -30.97 13.37
CA PHE A 998 15.53 -31.85 12.86
C PHE A 998 15.30 -33.06 13.77
N PHE A 999 16.37 -33.59 14.39
CA PHE A 999 16.25 -34.62 15.41
C PHE A 999 15.42 -34.12 16.60
N ARG A 1000 15.68 -32.89 17.08
CA ARG A 1000 14.87 -32.31 18.15
C ARG A 1000 13.40 -32.20 17.75
N LEU A 1001 13.13 -31.67 16.56
CA LEU A 1001 11.79 -31.48 16.04
C LEU A 1001 11.01 -32.81 15.97
N LEU A 1002 11.64 -33.88 15.47
CA LEU A 1002 10.97 -35.17 15.32
C LEU A 1002 10.79 -35.93 16.64
N LEU A 1003 11.61 -35.68 17.66
CA LEU A 1003 11.32 -36.17 19.02
C LEU A 1003 10.07 -35.51 19.61
N GLU A 1004 9.95 -34.19 19.49
CA GLU A 1004 8.76 -33.47 19.97
C GLU A 1004 7.50 -33.88 19.16
N TRP A 1005 7.64 -34.06 17.84
CA TRP A 1005 6.55 -34.55 16.99
C TRP A 1005 6.14 -36.00 17.32
N GLY A 1006 7.12 -36.87 17.59
CA GLY A 1006 6.89 -38.23 18.04
C GLY A 1006 6.04 -38.28 19.31
N ARG A 1007 6.29 -37.36 20.25
CA ARG A 1007 5.46 -37.19 21.46
C ARG A 1007 4.06 -36.70 21.13
N LEU A 1008 3.91 -35.67 20.31
CA LEU A 1008 2.59 -35.12 19.97
C LEU A 1008 1.65 -36.16 19.34
N THR A 1009 2.21 -37.11 18.60
CA THR A 1009 1.48 -38.16 17.88
C THR A 1009 1.33 -39.46 18.67
N ASP A 1010 1.74 -39.50 19.94
CA ASP A 1010 1.56 -40.65 20.84
C ASP A 1010 0.28 -40.47 21.69
N ASP A 1011 -0.51 -41.54 21.82
CA ASP A 1011 -1.75 -41.50 22.63
C ASP A 1011 -1.48 -41.27 24.12
N ARG A 1012 -0.24 -41.53 24.60
CA ARG A 1012 0.23 -41.27 25.97
C ARG A 1012 1.03 -39.96 26.10
N ARG A 1013 0.92 -39.02 25.15
CA ARG A 1013 1.74 -37.78 25.11
C ARG A 1013 1.83 -36.98 26.41
N ASP A 1014 0.79 -37.02 27.24
CA ASP A 1014 0.69 -36.30 28.51
C ASP A 1014 1.46 -37.00 29.65
N GLU A 1015 1.69 -38.32 29.51
CA GLU A 1015 2.42 -39.16 30.47
C GLU A 1015 3.90 -39.34 30.10
N LEU A 1016 4.23 -39.09 28.83
CA LEU A 1016 5.59 -39.22 28.30
C LEU A 1016 6.50 -38.11 28.83
N GLY A 1017 7.67 -38.51 29.31
CA GLY A 1017 8.71 -37.59 29.75
C GLY A 1017 10.00 -38.32 30.09
N PHE A 1018 11.12 -37.78 29.64
CA PHE A 1018 12.44 -38.20 30.09
C PHE A 1018 12.72 -37.63 31.48
N VAL A 1019 13.10 -38.51 32.41
CA VAL A 1019 13.50 -38.17 33.78
C VAL A 1019 14.84 -38.87 34.04
N LEU A 1020 15.75 -38.18 34.75
CA LEU A 1020 17.09 -38.69 35.09
C LEU A 1020 17.07 -39.90 36.02
#